data_AF-A0A6N2CWB9-F1
#
_entry.id   AF-A0A6N2CWB9-F1
#
_cell.length_a   1.000
_cell.length_b   1.000
_cell.length_c   1.000
_cell.angle_alpha   90.00
_cell.angle_beta   90.00
_cell.angle_gamma   90.00
#
_symmetry.space_group_name_H-M   'P 1'
#
loop_
_entity.id
_entity.type
_entity.pdbx_description
1 polymer ?
#
loop_
_entity_poly.entity_id
_entity_poly.type
_entity_poly.pdbx_seq_one_letter_code
_entity_poly.pdbx_strand_id
1 'polypeptide(L)'
;MFSAKLFEFRLFIIKVFVIAFLILIQISVYSQRPFITTWNTENSGVTDSNEILIPGSGSSYLIEWEEIDNPVNSGSLIGSQNQLVSFPGPGIYRVSISGDFQSIQFNNEGDRLKLLSIEQWGDIKWTTMESAFMGCNNMELNATDTPDLSRVESMSKTFFLCFNFNSYINHWDVSNVTNMDSLFALSIFNQPLSDWDVSKVTTMSGMFSYSLFNQDLNNWDVSNVTNMSWMFSGATDFNGDISNWDVSNVTNMSWMFSSATDFNGDISNWDVSNVTDMSFMFNFARNFNVDIDFWDVSSVTNMSAMFWHVSAFNQPLNNWYVSNVKDMSGMFNGASSFNQPLDNWDVSGVTNMGGMFLQARTFNQPLNIWDVSSVTDMGLMFQGAISFNQPLDNWDVSKVKSMGRMFKDATSFNQPLNSWDVSGVEIVPNVTLPAMYEMFAGATSFNQPLDNWDVYGATDMRRMFYGATSFDQNLGKWEFNEESRLNEMFDRSGMGCENYDLTLMGWADNPNTPDNRTLGAIGLHYWLAADARAILTNEKGWNISGDAFADCDYKDCDLPPTTINILGQYPSCPGEEIRLRAEGDGEEYFWFKDGQPIVGQNERTLVVIEAGLYSVIYTDDQNCESEESDALEIIFLDPSDPPILLNVGDAVLRSTRPNCRGFAFWEAEILTCGDINEIEKRSHWRLDLFNTGQFDILSTQPRPDGSARNNLRIEEELPLGIHRLVWEIRDEHGNLLIEEQFITLVDMNPPNPVCMHGISTNLSSNTGAVTIPARVFDVGSWDDCTDKEDLIFTFSSDLSHTHHTWTCDDLDGEQEITFTVEIWVTNQYGH
;
A
#
# COMPACT_ATOMS: atom_id res chain seq x y z
N MET A 1 35.36 -3.67 92.39
CA MET A 1 33.94 -3.42 92.05
C MET A 1 33.74 -2.28 91.04
N PHE A 2 34.40 -1.12 91.19
CA PHE A 2 34.24 0.02 90.27
C PHE A 2 34.71 -0.24 88.83
N SER A 3 35.81 -0.99 88.65
CA SER A 3 36.36 -1.32 87.32
C SER A 3 35.47 -2.25 86.49
N ALA A 4 34.80 -3.22 87.11
CA ALA A 4 33.90 -4.14 86.42
C ALA A 4 32.61 -3.45 85.92
N LYS A 5 32.04 -2.54 86.72
CA LYS A 5 30.87 -1.75 86.31
C LYS A 5 31.17 -0.76 85.19
N LEU A 6 32.39 -0.22 85.14
CA LEU A 6 32.82 0.68 84.06
C LEU A 6 33.03 -0.08 82.73
N PHE A 7 33.50 -1.33 82.80
CA PHE A 7 33.65 -2.19 81.63
C PHE A 7 32.29 -2.61 81.04
N GLU A 8 31.35 -3.00 81.89
CA GLU A 8 29.96 -3.31 81.48
C GLU A 8 29.25 -2.09 80.88
N PHE A 9 29.44 -0.89 81.45
CA PHE A 9 28.87 0.35 80.93
C PHE A 9 29.46 0.73 79.56
N ARG A 10 30.76 0.52 79.35
CA ARG A 10 31.40 0.72 78.03
C ARG A 10 30.92 -0.29 76.99
N LEU A 11 30.74 -1.56 77.38
CA LEU A 11 30.16 -2.58 76.50
C LEU A 11 28.70 -2.26 76.15
N PHE A 12 27.94 -1.73 77.09
CA PHE A 12 26.56 -1.29 76.87
C PHE A 12 26.50 -0.12 75.87
N ILE A 13 27.35 0.91 76.03
CA ILE A 13 27.42 2.02 75.09
C ILE A 13 27.87 1.56 73.69
N ILE A 14 28.85 0.66 73.60
CA ILE A 14 29.29 0.08 72.31
C ILE A 14 28.17 -0.73 71.67
N LYS A 15 27.42 -1.52 72.43
CA LYS A 15 26.24 -2.25 71.91
C LYS A 15 25.14 -1.29 71.46
N VAL A 16 24.87 -0.22 72.19
CA VAL A 16 23.90 0.81 71.78
C VAL A 16 24.37 1.54 70.53
N PHE A 17 25.66 1.85 70.40
CA PHE A 17 26.23 2.45 69.18
C PHE A 17 26.21 1.50 68.00
N VAL A 18 26.51 0.21 68.19
CA VAL A 18 26.46 -0.81 67.13
C VAL A 18 25.02 -1.07 66.72
N ILE A 19 24.06 -1.10 67.66
CA ILE A 19 22.64 -1.22 67.34
C ILE A 19 22.13 0.06 66.65
N ALA A 20 22.52 1.26 67.10
CA ALA A 20 22.17 2.51 66.43
C ALA A 20 22.81 2.64 65.04
N PHE A 21 24.03 2.12 64.86
CA PHE A 21 24.74 2.06 63.58
C PHE A 21 24.15 1.01 62.64
N LEU A 22 23.73 -0.15 63.15
CA LEU A 22 22.99 -1.17 62.39
C LEU A 22 21.56 -0.69 62.06
N ILE A 23 20.92 0.09 62.95
CA ILE A 23 19.65 0.77 62.70
C ILE A 23 19.86 1.90 61.68
N LEU A 24 20.97 2.64 61.69
CA LEU A 24 21.33 3.64 60.67
C LEU A 24 21.67 2.99 59.31
N ILE A 25 22.22 1.77 59.31
CA ILE A 25 22.40 0.95 58.10
C ILE A 25 21.06 0.35 57.62
N GLN A 26 20.12 0.07 58.52
CA GLN A 26 18.74 -0.31 58.14
C GLN A 26 17.85 0.89 57.78
N ILE A 27 18.17 2.10 58.25
CA ILE A 27 17.60 3.40 57.87
C ILE A 27 18.41 4.04 56.72
N SER A 28 19.41 3.33 56.20
CA SER A 28 19.75 3.43 54.77
C SER A 28 18.58 2.82 54.02
N VAL A 29 17.47 3.57 54.02
CA VAL A 29 16.28 3.32 53.23
C VAL A 29 16.79 2.93 51.85
N TYR A 30 16.31 1.80 51.33
CA TYR A 30 16.38 1.53 49.91
C TYR A 30 15.69 2.70 49.22
N SER A 31 16.45 3.74 48.91
CA SER A 31 16.00 4.83 48.08
C SER A 31 15.66 4.17 46.76
N GLN A 32 14.39 4.25 46.37
CA GLN A 32 13.92 3.69 45.10
C GLN A 32 14.84 4.22 43.99
N ARG A 33 15.36 3.34 43.12
CA ARG A 33 16.13 3.82 41.97
C ARG A 33 15.19 4.64 41.08
N PRO A 34 15.50 5.93 40.81
CA PRO A 34 14.58 6.81 40.11
C PRO A 34 14.49 6.47 38.62
N PHE A 35 13.39 6.85 37.99
CA PHE A 35 13.29 6.96 36.54
C PHE A 35 14.00 8.25 36.11
N ILE A 36 15.00 8.16 35.23
CA ILE A 36 15.84 9.29 34.83
C ILE A 36 15.68 9.54 33.33
N THR A 37 15.42 10.79 32.99
CA THR A 37 15.23 11.27 31.61
C THR A 37 15.99 12.57 31.37
N THR A 38 16.30 12.86 30.10
CA THR A 38 16.87 14.14 29.68
C THR A 38 15.87 14.89 28.80
N TRP A 39 15.74 16.19 29.03
CA TRP A 39 14.80 17.06 28.33
C TRP A 39 15.49 18.32 27.82
N ASN A 40 15.14 18.77 26.62
CA ASN A 40 15.47 20.11 26.12
C ASN A 40 14.23 20.98 26.13
N THR A 41 14.19 21.97 27.03
CA THR A 41 13.01 22.83 27.19
C THR A 41 12.79 23.79 26.02
N GLU A 42 13.82 23.99 25.18
CA GLU A 42 13.77 24.85 24.00
C GLU A 42 13.11 24.16 22.79
N ASN A 43 13.00 22.84 22.81
CA ASN A 43 12.30 22.10 21.75
C ASN A 43 10.81 22.46 21.73
N SER A 44 10.18 22.31 20.56
CA SER A 44 8.76 22.61 20.39
C SER A 44 7.87 21.78 21.33
N GLY A 45 6.89 22.43 21.95
CA GLY A 45 5.96 21.81 22.88
C GLY A 45 4.83 22.78 23.24
N VAL A 46 3.96 22.38 24.16
CA VAL A 46 2.82 23.19 24.62
C VAL A 46 3.19 24.15 25.74
N THR A 47 4.25 23.85 26.50
CA THR A 47 4.71 24.69 27.62
C THR A 47 5.80 25.66 27.19
N ASP A 48 6.06 26.66 28.04
CA ASP A 48 7.06 27.70 27.78
C ASP A 48 8.49 27.12 27.63
N SER A 49 9.39 27.91 27.04
CA SER A 49 10.78 27.50 26.73
C SER A 49 11.64 27.13 27.95
N ASN A 50 11.15 27.36 29.16
CA ASN A 50 11.79 27.00 30.43
C ASN A 50 10.90 26.07 31.27
N GLU A 51 10.00 25.32 30.63
CA GLU A 51 9.08 24.41 31.31
C GLU A 51 8.99 23.06 30.57
N ILE A 52 8.60 22.03 31.31
CA ILE A 52 8.11 20.75 30.75
C ILE A 52 6.83 20.31 31.48
N LEU A 53 5.95 19.64 30.76
CA LEU A 53 4.81 18.91 31.29
C LEU A 53 5.12 17.42 31.26
N ILE A 54 5.21 16.80 32.45
CA ILE A 54 5.33 15.35 32.60
C ILE A 54 3.92 14.78 32.70
N PRO A 55 3.44 14.00 31.70
CA PRO A 55 2.09 13.43 31.71
C PRO A 55 2.07 12.13 32.53
N GLY A 56 2.43 12.24 33.80
CA GLY A 56 2.57 11.13 34.72
C GLY A 56 1.28 10.76 35.44
N SER A 57 1.24 9.57 36.04
CA SER A 57 0.23 9.20 37.02
C SER A 57 0.87 8.88 38.37
N GLY A 58 0.09 9.02 39.44
CA GLY A 58 0.59 8.85 40.80
C GLY A 58 -0.04 9.81 41.79
N SER A 59 -0.04 9.43 43.08
CA SER A 59 -0.61 10.27 44.13
C SER A 59 0.40 11.24 44.76
N SER A 60 1.68 10.84 44.80
CA SER A 60 2.78 11.67 45.31
C SER A 60 4.12 11.09 44.89
N TYR A 61 4.83 11.78 44.00
CA TYR A 61 6.16 11.39 43.55
C TYR A 61 7.11 12.59 43.60
N LEU A 62 8.36 12.33 43.96
CA LEU A 62 9.43 13.31 44.01
C LEU A 62 10.01 13.47 42.61
N ILE A 63 10.10 14.71 42.15
CA ILE A 63 10.81 15.12 40.95
C ILE A 63 12.01 15.93 41.37
N GLU A 64 13.19 15.51 40.95
CA GLU A 64 14.45 16.23 41.10
C GLU A 64 15.00 16.55 39.71
N TRP A 65 15.59 17.72 39.55
CA TRP A 65 16.16 18.12 38.27
C TRP A 65 17.46 18.90 38.44
N GLU A 66 18.33 18.80 37.44
CA GLU A 66 19.57 19.56 37.31
C GLU A 66 19.81 19.96 35.85
N GLU A 67 20.29 21.17 35.61
CA GLU A 67 20.75 21.61 34.30
C GLU A 67 22.10 20.93 33.98
N ILE A 68 22.21 20.27 32.83
CA ILE A 68 23.38 19.43 32.50
C ILE A 68 24.68 20.23 32.44
N ASP A 69 24.67 21.39 31.80
CA ASP A 69 25.86 22.24 31.64
C ASP A 69 26.11 23.17 32.85
N ASN A 70 25.15 23.28 33.77
CA ASN A 70 25.28 24.07 34.98
C ASN A 70 24.54 23.41 36.17
N PRO A 71 25.08 22.34 36.78
CA PRO A 71 24.38 21.59 37.83
C PRO A 71 24.07 22.39 39.11
N VAL A 72 24.63 23.59 39.27
CA VAL A 72 24.23 24.53 40.33
C VAL A 72 22.77 24.96 40.17
N ASN A 73 22.27 24.98 38.94
CA ASN A 73 20.86 25.13 38.63
C ASN A 73 20.19 23.76 38.78
N SER A 74 19.76 23.46 39.99
CA SER A 74 18.99 22.27 40.34
C SER A 74 17.82 22.61 41.24
N GLY A 75 16.86 21.70 41.31
CA GLY A 75 15.67 21.87 42.15
C GLY A 75 14.92 20.56 42.37
N SER A 76 13.91 20.64 43.22
CA SER A 76 13.05 19.50 43.55
C SER A 76 11.63 19.96 43.81
N LEU A 77 10.65 19.14 43.44
CA LEU A 77 9.24 19.35 43.77
C LEU A 77 8.53 18.01 43.97
N ILE A 78 7.37 18.03 44.65
CA ILE A 78 6.49 16.87 44.75
C ILE A 78 5.40 17.01 43.70
N GLY A 79 5.36 16.07 42.77
CA GLY A 79 4.37 15.97 41.72
C GLY A 79 3.21 15.03 42.09
N SER A 80 2.11 15.18 41.36
CA SER A 80 0.94 14.30 41.40
C SER A 80 0.22 14.36 40.07
N GLN A 81 -0.22 13.21 39.52
CA GLN A 81 -0.80 13.15 38.17
C GLN A 81 0.10 13.87 37.15
N ASN A 82 -0.46 14.57 36.17
CA ASN A 82 0.32 15.41 35.25
C ASN A 82 0.97 16.57 36.01
N GLN A 83 2.27 16.76 35.81
CA GLN A 83 3.05 17.75 36.55
C GLN A 83 3.80 18.69 35.62
N LEU A 84 3.48 19.99 35.71
CA LEU A 84 4.28 21.06 35.12
C LEU A 84 5.52 21.32 35.98
N VAL A 85 6.69 21.32 35.36
CA VAL A 85 7.98 21.61 36.00
C VAL A 85 8.55 22.87 35.35
N SER A 86 8.74 23.92 36.14
CA SER A 86 9.34 25.18 35.67
C SER A 86 10.80 25.28 36.12
N PHE A 87 11.67 25.65 35.17
CA PHE A 87 13.11 25.79 35.37
C PHE A 87 13.54 27.27 35.41
N PRO A 88 14.74 27.59 35.95
CA PRO A 88 15.24 28.96 36.04
C PRO A 88 15.43 29.65 34.69
N GLY A 89 15.61 28.89 33.61
CA GLY A 89 15.72 29.37 32.24
C GLY A 89 15.61 28.23 31.22
N PRO A 90 15.62 28.53 29.91
CA PRO A 90 15.69 27.52 28.87
C PRO A 90 17.01 26.74 28.92
N GLY A 91 16.98 25.45 28.60
CA GLY A 91 18.18 24.61 28.51
C GLY A 91 17.89 23.11 28.53
N ILE A 92 18.95 22.33 28.75
CA ILE A 92 18.89 20.87 28.82
C ILE A 92 18.96 20.43 30.29
N TYR A 93 17.94 19.68 30.71
CA TYR A 93 17.76 19.25 32.09
C TYR A 93 17.71 17.74 32.20
N ARG A 94 18.43 17.20 33.19
CA ARG A 94 18.24 15.84 33.67
C ARG A 94 17.14 15.85 34.72
N VAL A 95 16.13 14.99 34.56
CA VAL A 95 14.98 14.87 35.45
C VAL A 95 14.93 13.47 36.04
N SER A 96 14.90 13.38 37.37
CA SER A 96 14.82 12.14 38.13
C SER A 96 13.47 12.06 38.86
N ILE A 97 12.75 10.95 38.71
CA ILE A 97 11.44 10.73 39.31
C ILE A 97 11.48 9.51 40.22
N SER A 98 11.04 9.66 41.47
CA SER A 98 10.91 8.58 42.46
C SER A 98 9.63 8.73 43.29
N GLY A 99 9.25 7.73 44.07
CA GLY A 99 8.00 7.70 44.85
C GLY A 99 6.88 6.95 44.14
N ASP A 100 5.63 7.36 44.36
CA ASP A 100 4.43 6.73 43.79
C ASP A 100 4.16 7.19 42.35
N PHE A 101 5.16 7.10 41.48
CA PHE A 101 5.01 7.29 40.03
C PHE A 101 4.61 5.96 39.40
N GLN A 102 3.53 5.94 38.62
CA GLN A 102 2.90 4.68 38.18
C GLN A 102 2.90 4.50 36.65
N SER A 103 2.77 5.58 35.88
CA SER A 103 2.83 5.57 34.42
C SER A 103 3.20 6.95 33.89
N ILE A 104 3.56 7.00 32.61
CA ILE A 104 3.71 8.21 31.79
C ILE A 104 2.92 7.96 30.51
N GLN A 105 2.17 8.95 30.00
CA GLN A 105 1.33 8.79 28.81
C GLN A 105 1.29 10.08 27.98
N PHE A 106 2.19 10.20 27.00
CA PHE A 106 2.19 11.37 26.11
C PHE A 106 1.02 11.41 25.13
N ASN A 107 0.56 10.25 24.63
CA ASN A 107 -0.57 10.15 23.71
C ASN A 107 -0.46 11.08 22.48
N ASN A 108 0.75 11.27 21.94
CA ASN A 108 1.05 12.22 20.85
C ASN A 108 0.68 13.69 21.15
N GLU A 109 0.63 14.08 22.42
CA GLU A 109 0.31 15.44 22.87
C GLU A 109 1.42 16.03 23.77
N GLY A 110 1.16 17.22 24.31
CA GLY A 110 2.02 17.86 25.31
C GLY A 110 3.43 18.18 24.81
N ASP A 111 4.40 17.98 25.69
CA ASP A 111 5.82 18.31 25.46
C ASP A 111 6.64 17.12 24.95
N ARG A 112 6.02 16.20 24.21
CA ARG A 112 6.66 14.95 23.73
C ARG A 112 7.97 15.15 22.97
N LEU A 113 8.12 16.26 22.23
CA LEU A 113 9.35 16.56 21.48
C LEU A 113 10.46 17.16 22.36
N LYS A 114 10.12 17.58 23.59
CA LYS A 114 11.09 18.06 24.58
C LYS A 114 11.84 16.90 25.26
N LEU A 115 11.28 15.70 25.29
CA LEU A 115 11.96 14.50 25.79
C LEU A 115 13.05 14.06 24.79
N LEU A 116 14.30 14.01 25.25
CA LEU A 116 15.46 13.61 24.43
C LEU A 116 15.88 12.16 24.68
N SER A 117 15.86 11.70 25.94
CA SER A 117 16.33 10.36 26.23
C SER A 117 15.78 9.80 27.54
N ILE A 118 15.75 8.46 27.60
CA ILE A 118 15.60 7.70 28.83
C ILE A 118 16.99 7.19 29.24
N GLU A 119 17.47 7.65 30.39
CA GLU A 119 18.79 7.34 30.92
C GLU A 119 18.76 6.18 31.94
N GLN A 120 17.62 5.98 32.60
CA GLN A 120 17.43 4.90 33.59
C GLN A 120 15.95 4.62 33.82
N TRP A 121 15.55 3.34 33.87
CA TRP A 121 14.19 2.94 34.22
C TRP A 121 13.93 2.96 35.73
N GLY A 122 14.92 2.55 36.51
CA GLY A 122 14.84 2.47 37.96
C GLY A 122 13.96 1.32 38.46
N ASP A 123 13.39 1.47 39.65
CA ASP A 123 12.53 0.45 40.29
C ASP A 123 11.04 0.86 40.25
N ILE A 124 10.64 1.64 39.23
CA ILE A 124 9.24 2.00 39.02
C ILE A 124 8.45 0.76 38.57
N LYS A 125 7.36 0.46 39.28
CA LYS A 125 6.43 -0.61 38.91
C LYS A 125 5.34 -0.08 38.01
N TRP A 126 5.60 -0.11 36.72
CA TRP A 126 4.72 0.44 35.70
C TRP A 126 3.35 -0.25 35.73
N THR A 127 2.28 0.54 35.83
CA THR A 127 0.91 0.01 35.81
C THR A 127 0.36 -0.14 34.38
N THR A 128 0.93 0.61 33.43
CA THR A 128 0.65 0.52 31.99
C THR A 128 1.81 1.13 31.21
N MET A 129 2.01 0.69 29.97
CA MET A 129 2.87 1.34 28.97
C MET A 129 2.06 1.89 27.78
N GLU A 130 0.72 1.83 27.86
CA GLU A 130 -0.17 2.28 26.80
C GLU A 130 0.06 3.77 26.48
N SER A 131 0.36 4.04 25.21
CA SER A 131 0.69 5.37 24.68
C SER A 131 1.79 6.11 25.46
N ALA A 132 2.67 5.37 26.13
CA ALA A 132 3.59 5.97 27.10
C ALA A 132 4.51 7.00 26.48
N PHE A 133 5.12 6.67 25.34
CA PHE A 133 6.05 7.51 24.59
C PHE A 133 5.53 7.84 23.18
N MET A 134 4.23 7.66 22.93
CA MET A 134 3.62 7.92 21.63
C MET A 134 3.96 9.33 21.11
N GLY A 135 4.61 9.41 19.95
CA GLY A 135 5.03 10.65 19.30
C GLY A 135 6.28 11.32 19.91
N CYS A 136 7.00 10.67 20.83
CA CYS A 136 8.28 11.15 21.35
C CYS A 136 9.40 10.99 20.32
N ASN A 137 9.33 11.74 19.23
CA ASN A 137 10.21 11.56 18.07
C ASN A 137 11.70 11.70 18.36
N ASN A 138 12.05 12.61 19.27
CA ASN A 138 13.45 12.90 19.62
C ASN A 138 14.02 11.93 20.66
N MET A 139 13.21 11.00 21.18
CA MET A 139 13.58 10.15 22.30
C MET A 139 14.48 8.99 21.85
N GLU A 140 15.66 8.91 22.48
CA GLU A 140 16.56 7.76 22.45
C GLU A 140 16.49 6.97 23.78
N LEU A 141 16.93 5.71 23.77
CA LEU A 141 17.04 4.89 24.98
C LEU A 141 18.51 4.59 25.27
N ASN A 142 19.06 5.27 26.29
CA ASN A 142 20.43 5.12 26.81
C ASN A 142 20.50 4.22 28.05
N ALA A 143 19.35 3.91 28.65
CA ALA A 143 19.26 3.10 29.84
C ALA A 143 19.86 1.70 29.65
N THR A 144 20.61 1.25 30.65
CA THR A 144 21.21 -0.10 30.68
C THR A 144 20.44 -1.07 31.60
N ASP A 145 19.48 -0.55 32.36
CA ASP A 145 18.52 -1.34 33.13
C ASP A 145 17.23 -1.56 32.34
N THR A 146 16.36 -2.45 32.85
CA THR A 146 15.07 -2.79 32.23
C THR A 146 13.89 -2.23 33.04
N PRO A 147 12.78 -1.84 32.40
CA PRO A 147 11.56 -1.50 33.12
C PRO A 147 10.97 -2.72 33.85
N ASP A 148 10.42 -2.53 35.04
CA ASP A 148 9.59 -3.54 35.71
C ASP A 148 8.18 -3.52 35.09
N LEU A 149 7.96 -4.39 34.11
CA LEU A 149 6.69 -4.58 33.38
C LEU A 149 5.78 -5.63 34.04
N SER A 150 6.07 -6.09 35.26
CA SER A 150 5.33 -7.19 35.91
C SER A 150 3.84 -6.92 36.16
N ARG A 151 3.39 -5.68 35.98
CA ARG A 151 1.98 -5.24 36.10
C ARG A 151 1.39 -4.67 34.81
N VAL A 152 2.16 -4.68 33.72
CA VAL A 152 1.74 -4.10 32.44
C VAL A 152 1.01 -5.16 31.62
N GLU A 153 -0.28 -4.95 31.40
CA GLU A 153 -1.10 -5.79 30.51
C GLU A 153 -1.16 -5.23 29.08
N SER A 154 -0.99 -3.92 28.89
CA SER A 154 -1.05 -3.26 27.57
C SER A 154 0.20 -2.42 27.32
N MET A 155 0.82 -2.66 26.16
CA MET A 155 1.86 -1.83 25.56
C MET A 155 1.36 -1.17 24.26
N SER A 156 0.04 -1.06 24.08
CA SER A 156 -0.49 -0.46 22.85
C SER A 156 0.09 0.94 22.62
N LYS A 157 0.59 1.19 21.42
CA LYS A 157 1.13 2.49 20.97
C LYS A 157 2.28 3.05 21.81
N THR A 158 2.98 2.24 22.61
CA THR A 158 4.08 2.75 23.46
C THR A 158 5.11 3.53 22.66
N PHE A 159 5.52 3.01 21.48
CA PHE A 159 6.52 3.64 20.60
C PHE A 159 5.95 4.05 19.23
N PHE A 160 4.63 4.19 19.12
CA PHE A 160 4.00 4.68 17.90
C PHE A 160 4.50 6.09 17.59
N LEU A 161 4.92 6.34 16.34
CA LEU A 161 5.56 7.60 15.93
C LEU A 161 6.83 7.94 16.73
N CYS A 162 7.63 6.96 17.16
CA CYS A 162 8.94 7.20 17.77
C CYS A 162 10.04 7.05 16.72
N PHE A 163 10.35 8.13 15.99
CA PHE A 163 11.25 8.08 14.85
C PHE A 163 12.74 7.89 15.15
N ASN A 164 13.21 8.18 16.36
CA ASN A 164 14.60 7.91 16.76
C ASN A 164 14.74 6.67 17.64
N PHE A 165 13.64 5.95 17.90
CA PHE A 165 13.67 4.77 18.77
C PHE A 165 14.02 3.51 17.98
N ASN A 166 15.28 3.07 18.08
CA ASN A 166 15.78 1.81 17.50
C ASN A 166 16.70 1.05 18.47
N SER A 167 16.44 1.12 19.78
CA SER A 167 17.31 0.54 20.81
C SER A 167 17.02 -0.94 21.08
N TYR A 168 18.06 -1.68 21.48
CA TYR A 168 17.96 -3.11 21.77
C TYR A 168 17.15 -3.39 23.06
N ILE A 169 15.95 -3.98 22.89
CA ILE A 169 15.00 -4.27 23.99
C ILE A 169 14.58 -5.74 24.05
N ASN A 170 15.29 -6.63 23.36
CA ASN A 170 14.98 -8.07 23.32
C ASN A 170 14.94 -8.71 24.72
N HIS A 171 15.71 -8.16 25.67
CA HIS A 171 15.85 -8.64 27.03
C HIS A 171 14.75 -8.16 28.00
N TRP A 172 13.75 -7.41 27.51
CA TRP A 172 12.61 -6.97 28.33
C TRP A 172 11.65 -8.13 28.61
N ASP A 173 11.16 -8.23 29.85
CA ASP A 173 10.14 -9.22 30.22
C ASP A 173 8.74 -8.71 29.87
N VAL A 174 8.20 -9.19 28.75
CA VAL A 174 6.85 -8.87 28.26
C VAL A 174 5.82 -9.98 28.54
N SER A 175 6.16 -10.97 29.37
CA SER A 175 5.36 -12.20 29.58
C SER A 175 3.97 -11.98 30.20
N ASN A 176 3.64 -10.77 30.65
CA ASN A 176 2.30 -10.40 31.16
C ASN A 176 1.48 -9.55 30.19
N VAL A 177 2.06 -9.13 29.07
CA VAL A 177 1.41 -8.26 28.10
C VAL A 177 0.40 -9.07 27.28
N THR A 178 -0.80 -8.52 27.13
CA THR A 178 -1.90 -9.10 26.36
C THR A 178 -2.26 -8.26 25.12
N ASN A 179 -1.84 -6.99 25.06
CA ASN A 179 -2.09 -6.07 23.95
C ASN A 179 -0.79 -5.37 23.50
N MET A 180 -0.42 -5.56 22.22
CA MET A 180 0.70 -4.90 21.54
C MET A 180 0.28 -4.09 20.30
N ASP A 181 -0.98 -3.67 20.25
CA ASP A 181 -1.53 -2.93 19.10
C ASP A 181 -0.71 -1.68 18.80
N SER A 182 -0.25 -1.55 17.55
CA SER A 182 0.49 -0.40 17.04
C SER A 182 1.75 -0.05 17.85
N LEU A 183 2.35 -1.00 18.56
CA LEU A 183 3.50 -0.77 19.43
C LEU A 183 4.64 -0.03 18.74
N PHE A 184 4.98 -0.44 17.51
CA PHE A 184 6.06 0.10 16.68
C PHE A 184 5.57 0.69 15.35
N ALA A 185 4.27 0.97 15.21
CA ALA A 185 3.77 1.53 13.97
C ALA A 185 4.33 2.94 13.72
N LEU A 186 4.62 3.22 12.45
CA LEU A 186 5.29 4.43 12.00
C LEU A 186 6.59 4.68 12.80
N SER A 187 7.39 3.63 13.00
CA SER A 187 8.69 3.74 13.67
C SER A 187 9.81 3.10 12.86
N ILE A 188 11.04 3.58 13.03
CA ILE A 188 12.22 3.00 12.37
C ILE A 188 12.73 1.73 13.05
N PHE A 189 11.98 1.22 14.03
CA PHE A 189 12.43 0.13 14.88
C PHE A 189 12.66 -1.14 14.05
N ASN A 190 13.88 -1.68 14.13
CA ASN A 190 14.30 -2.88 13.43
C ASN A 190 15.28 -3.71 14.29
N GLN A 191 15.10 -3.73 15.62
CA GLN A 191 15.95 -4.52 16.52
C GLN A 191 15.36 -5.91 16.80
N PRO A 192 16.19 -6.92 17.12
CA PRO A 192 15.71 -8.26 17.45
C PRO A 192 14.71 -8.27 18.62
N LEU A 193 13.63 -9.07 18.47
CA LEU A 193 12.59 -9.29 19.47
C LEU A 193 12.33 -10.79 19.74
N SER A 194 13.21 -11.67 19.30
CA SER A 194 13.01 -13.12 19.34
C SER A 194 13.03 -13.75 20.75
N ASP A 195 13.50 -13.03 21.78
CA ASP A 195 13.50 -13.50 23.16
C ASP A 195 12.20 -13.14 23.91
N TRP A 196 11.29 -12.37 23.29
CA TRP A 196 10.03 -11.98 23.90
C TRP A 196 9.06 -13.16 24.05
N ASP A 197 8.58 -13.36 25.28
CA ASP A 197 7.45 -14.26 25.55
C ASP A 197 6.12 -13.54 25.24
N VAL A 198 5.64 -13.73 24.01
CA VAL A 198 4.37 -13.18 23.52
C VAL A 198 3.18 -14.14 23.70
N SER A 199 3.36 -15.24 24.44
CA SER A 199 2.34 -16.30 24.55
C SER A 199 1.01 -15.85 25.16
N LYS A 200 0.97 -14.71 25.87
CA LYS A 200 -0.28 -14.13 26.41
C LYS A 200 -0.90 -13.04 25.54
N VAL A 201 -0.24 -12.64 24.47
CA VAL A 201 -0.72 -11.57 23.59
C VAL A 201 -1.95 -12.05 22.83
N THR A 202 -2.99 -11.22 22.84
CA THR A 202 -4.29 -11.50 22.22
C THR A 202 -4.58 -10.60 21.01
N THR A 203 -3.87 -9.48 20.87
CA THR A 203 -3.99 -8.54 19.76
C THR A 203 -2.62 -7.88 19.46
N MET A 204 -2.27 -7.85 18.18
CA MET A 204 -1.05 -7.24 17.64
C MET A 204 -1.39 -6.34 16.43
N SER A 205 -2.59 -5.75 16.43
CA SER A 205 -3.10 -5.02 15.28
C SER A 205 -2.21 -3.81 14.98
N GLY A 206 -1.72 -3.74 13.75
CA GLY A 206 -0.82 -2.68 13.31
C GLY A 206 0.52 -2.63 14.03
N MET A 207 0.95 -3.68 14.75
CA MET A 207 2.17 -3.62 15.59
C MET A 207 3.39 -3.06 14.86
N PHE A 208 3.58 -3.44 13.60
CA PHE A 208 4.69 -3.05 12.72
C PHE A 208 4.21 -2.27 11.48
N SER A 209 3.01 -1.70 11.51
CA SER A 209 2.47 -0.99 10.35
C SER A 209 3.33 0.22 10.00
N TYR A 210 3.71 0.32 8.73
CA TYR A 210 4.61 1.33 8.19
C TYR A 210 5.93 1.42 8.97
N SER A 211 6.40 0.29 9.49
CA SER A 211 7.71 0.19 10.13
C SER A 211 8.72 -0.45 9.18
N LEU A 212 9.99 -0.36 9.56
CA LEU A 212 11.11 -0.98 8.84
C LEU A 212 11.49 -2.35 9.38
N PHE A 213 10.63 -2.90 10.23
CA PHE A 213 10.92 -4.12 10.93
C PHE A 213 11.04 -5.29 9.95
N ASN A 214 12.17 -5.99 9.98
CA ASN A 214 12.43 -7.21 9.19
C ASN A 214 13.27 -8.23 9.96
N GLN A 215 13.16 -8.26 11.29
CA GLN A 215 13.90 -9.21 12.13
C GLN A 215 13.17 -10.53 12.29
N ASP A 216 13.90 -11.56 12.71
CA ASP A 216 13.37 -12.90 12.98
C ASP A 216 12.33 -12.90 14.12
N LEU A 217 11.13 -13.41 13.81
CA LEU A 217 10.00 -13.60 14.72
C LEU A 217 9.54 -15.06 14.82
N ASN A 218 10.29 -16.01 14.26
CA ASN A 218 9.84 -17.38 14.05
C ASN A 218 9.58 -18.14 15.37
N ASN A 219 10.21 -17.71 16.47
CA ASN A 219 10.05 -18.34 17.79
C ASN A 219 8.87 -17.78 18.61
N TRP A 220 8.11 -16.83 18.08
CA TRP A 220 6.96 -16.26 18.78
C TRP A 220 5.80 -17.25 18.87
N ASP A 221 5.28 -17.45 20.08
CA ASP A 221 4.01 -18.16 20.31
C ASP A 221 2.84 -17.18 20.13
N VAL A 222 2.32 -17.11 18.91
CA VAL A 222 1.16 -16.27 18.56
C VAL A 222 -0.18 -17.01 18.70
N SER A 223 -0.21 -18.20 19.30
CA SER A 223 -1.40 -19.06 19.35
C SER A 223 -2.60 -18.45 20.08
N ASN A 224 -2.40 -17.44 20.94
CA ASN A 224 -3.49 -16.72 21.62
C ASN A 224 -3.93 -15.43 20.89
N VAL A 225 -3.28 -15.05 19.79
CA VAL A 225 -3.61 -13.83 19.04
C VAL A 225 -4.91 -14.05 18.26
N THR A 226 -5.82 -13.08 18.37
CA THR A 226 -7.13 -13.09 17.71
C THR A 226 -7.29 -12.02 16.63
N ASN A 227 -6.44 -10.98 16.66
CA ASN A 227 -6.46 -9.87 15.72
C ASN A 227 -5.02 -9.54 15.27
N MET A 228 -4.77 -9.71 13.96
CA MET A 228 -3.52 -9.37 13.28
C MET A 228 -3.75 -8.34 12.16
N SER A 229 -4.91 -7.66 12.16
CA SER A 229 -5.20 -6.65 11.15
C SER A 229 -4.13 -5.57 11.13
N TRP A 230 -3.72 -5.16 9.93
CA TRP A 230 -2.68 -4.16 9.68
C TRP A 230 -1.27 -4.51 10.19
N MET A 231 -1.01 -5.71 10.74
CA MET A 231 0.21 -6.00 11.51
C MET A 231 1.51 -5.58 10.79
N PHE A 232 1.63 -5.85 9.49
CA PHE A 232 2.75 -5.46 8.62
C PHE A 232 2.31 -4.55 7.47
N SER A 233 1.18 -3.87 7.60
CA SER A 233 0.68 -2.98 6.54
C SER A 233 1.67 -1.85 6.30
N GLY A 234 2.19 -1.77 5.07
CA GLY A 234 3.19 -0.79 4.64
C GLY A 234 4.60 -1.03 5.18
N ALA A 235 4.86 -2.19 5.78
CA ALA A 235 6.22 -2.63 6.09
C ALA A 235 6.85 -3.17 4.79
N THR A 236 7.31 -2.26 3.93
CA THR A 236 7.76 -2.56 2.56
C THR A 236 8.84 -3.62 2.49
N ASP A 237 9.78 -3.59 3.44
CA ASP A 237 10.96 -4.44 3.48
C ASP A 237 10.71 -5.78 4.20
N PHE A 238 9.53 -5.98 4.79
CA PHE A 238 9.25 -7.14 5.62
C PHE A 238 9.12 -8.41 4.77
N ASN A 239 10.00 -9.37 5.01
CA ASN A 239 9.95 -10.72 4.43
C ASN A 239 10.48 -11.80 5.40
N GLY A 240 10.35 -11.54 6.71
CA GLY A 240 10.80 -12.45 7.77
C GLY A 240 10.05 -13.79 7.78
N ASP A 241 10.73 -14.85 8.24
CA ASP A 241 10.11 -16.18 8.38
C ASP A 241 9.08 -16.19 9.52
N ILE A 242 7.82 -16.38 9.12
CA ILE A 242 6.64 -16.51 10.00
C ILE A 242 5.87 -17.81 9.72
N SER A 243 6.53 -18.78 9.08
CA SER A 243 5.91 -20.03 8.64
C SER A 243 5.45 -20.92 9.80
N ASN A 244 6.09 -20.83 10.97
CA ASN A 244 5.75 -21.64 12.15
C ASN A 244 4.69 -21.00 13.07
N TRP A 245 4.15 -19.84 12.72
CA TRP A 245 3.12 -19.19 13.51
C TRP A 245 1.83 -20.01 13.55
N ASP A 246 1.35 -20.30 14.76
CA ASP A 246 0.01 -20.85 14.97
C ASP A 246 -1.02 -19.72 14.96
N VAL A 247 -1.64 -19.51 13.79
CA VAL A 247 -2.67 -18.48 13.58
C VAL A 247 -4.09 -19.01 13.76
N SER A 248 -4.28 -20.22 14.31
CA SER A 248 -5.59 -20.89 14.34
C SER A 248 -6.66 -20.13 15.13
N ASN A 249 -6.29 -19.21 16.03
CA ASN A 249 -7.23 -18.39 16.80
C ASN A 249 -7.47 -17.00 16.21
N VAL A 250 -6.79 -16.64 15.11
CA VAL A 250 -6.95 -15.34 14.45
C VAL A 250 -8.30 -15.27 13.74
N THR A 251 -9.03 -14.17 13.97
CA THR A 251 -10.34 -13.92 13.37
C THR A 251 -10.36 -12.75 12.39
N ASN A 252 -9.35 -11.87 12.44
CA ASN A 252 -9.21 -10.71 11.57
C ASN A 252 -7.75 -10.57 11.07
N MET A 253 -7.57 -10.67 9.75
CA MET A 253 -6.31 -10.47 9.02
C MET A 253 -6.42 -9.33 7.99
N SER A 254 -7.46 -8.49 8.07
CA SER A 254 -7.65 -7.38 7.15
C SER A 254 -6.41 -6.48 7.11
N TRP A 255 -5.98 -6.10 5.90
CA TRP A 255 -4.80 -5.26 5.65
C TRP A 255 -3.44 -5.80 6.15
N MET A 256 -3.34 -7.04 6.65
CA MET A 256 -2.15 -7.53 7.36
C MET A 256 -0.82 -7.30 6.62
N PHE A 257 -0.79 -7.52 5.30
CA PHE A 257 0.37 -7.32 4.43
C PHE A 257 0.10 -6.29 3.32
N SER A 258 -0.90 -5.42 3.50
CA SER A 258 -1.18 -4.38 2.50
C SER A 258 0.03 -3.48 2.32
N SER A 259 0.49 -3.30 1.09
CA SER A 259 1.68 -2.53 0.70
C SER A 259 2.99 -3.05 1.29
N ALA A 260 3.05 -4.30 1.78
CA ALA A 260 4.29 -4.99 2.07
C ALA A 260 4.89 -5.53 0.75
N THR A 261 5.55 -4.64 0.00
CA THR A 261 5.93 -4.88 -1.40
C THR A 261 6.88 -6.07 -1.59
N ASP A 262 7.81 -6.29 -0.66
CA ASP A 262 8.78 -7.41 -0.71
C ASP A 262 8.25 -8.72 -0.13
N PHE A 263 7.09 -8.70 0.52
CA PHE A 263 6.59 -9.88 1.22
C PHE A 263 6.24 -11.02 0.26
N ASN A 264 6.94 -12.15 0.42
CA ASN A 264 6.69 -13.41 -0.28
C ASN A 264 7.05 -14.62 0.61
N GLY A 265 6.95 -14.45 1.93
CA GLY A 265 7.26 -15.47 2.93
C GLY A 265 6.25 -16.62 2.93
N ASP A 266 6.70 -17.84 3.25
CA ASP A 266 5.85 -19.02 3.23
C ASP A 266 4.79 -18.98 4.36
N ILE A 267 3.53 -18.85 3.95
CA ILE A 267 2.33 -18.88 4.80
C ILE A 267 1.36 -19.99 4.39
N SER A 268 1.82 -20.93 3.56
CA SER A 268 0.99 -22.00 2.98
C SER A 268 0.39 -22.94 4.04
N ASN A 269 1.08 -23.09 5.18
CA ASN A 269 0.69 -24.01 6.26
C ASN A 269 -0.19 -23.36 7.35
N TRP A 270 -0.54 -22.09 7.22
CA TRP A 270 -1.36 -21.40 8.21
C TRP A 270 -2.79 -21.97 8.28
N ASP A 271 -3.27 -22.22 9.50
CA ASP A 271 -4.67 -22.55 9.75
C ASP A 271 -5.50 -21.27 9.88
N VAL A 272 -6.14 -20.88 8.77
CA VAL A 272 -6.98 -19.67 8.70
C VAL A 272 -8.48 -19.96 8.89
N SER A 273 -8.85 -21.16 9.38
CA SER A 273 -10.26 -21.60 9.43
C SER A 273 -11.18 -20.73 10.31
N ASN A 274 -10.61 -19.94 11.22
CA ASN A 274 -11.36 -19.03 12.09
C ASN A 274 -11.37 -17.57 11.60
N VAL A 275 -10.65 -17.25 10.51
CA VAL A 275 -10.60 -15.90 9.95
C VAL A 275 -11.93 -15.55 9.30
N THR A 276 -12.46 -14.37 9.62
CA THR A 276 -13.75 -13.88 9.10
C THR A 276 -13.62 -12.67 8.17
N ASP A 277 -12.49 -11.95 8.23
CA ASP A 277 -12.17 -10.79 7.42
C ASP A 277 -10.72 -10.86 6.89
N MET A 278 -10.58 -10.94 5.56
CA MET A 278 -9.32 -10.91 4.81
C MET A 278 -9.27 -9.73 3.83
N SER A 279 -10.14 -8.73 4.01
CA SER A 279 -10.18 -7.58 3.10
C SER A 279 -8.83 -6.86 3.07
N PHE A 280 -8.39 -6.51 1.86
CA PHE A 280 -7.10 -5.84 1.60
C PHE A 280 -5.85 -6.58 2.11
N MET A 281 -5.92 -7.85 2.50
CA MET A 281 -4.81 -8.55 3.18
C MET A 281 -3.46 -8.44 2.43
N PHE A 282 -3.46 -8.54 1.10
CA PHE A 282 -2.27 -8.45 0.25
C PHE A 282 -2.31 -7.27 -0.73
N ASN A 283 -3.22 -6.31 -0.56
CA ASN A 283 -3.34 -5.21 -1.51
C ASN A 283 -2.00 -4.49 -1.69
N PHE A 284 -1.53 -4.31 -2.93
CA PHE A 284 -0.22 -3.73 -3.29
C PHE A 284 1.01 -4.51 -2.80
N ALA A 285 0.87 -5.74 -2.31
CA ALA A 285 2.02 -6.62 -2.03
C ALA A 285 2.60 -7.17 -3.36
N ARG A 286 3.26 -6.32 -4.14
CA ARG A 286 3.59 -6.55 -5.56
C ARG A 286 4.31 -7.88 -5.85
N ASN A 287 5.19 -8.33 -4.96
CA ASN A 287 5.96 -9.57 -5.13
C ASN A 287 5.28 -10.83 -4.58
N PHE A 288 4.14 -10.70 -3.91
CA PHE A 288 3.44 -11.84 -3.30
C PHE A 288 2.94 -12.83 -4.36
N ASN A 289 3.41 -14.08 -4.28
CA ASN A 289 3.03 -15.15 -5.18
C ASN A 289 3.12 -16.54 -4.52
N VAL A 290 2.79 -16.63 -3.24
CA VAL A 290 2.83 -17.87 -2.44
C VAL A 290 1.59 -18.72 -2.69
N ASP A 291 1.76 -20.04 -2.78
CA ASP A 291 0.65 -20.99 -2.93
C ASP A 291 -0.13 -21.12 -1.61
N ILE A 292 -1.39 -20.69 -1.66
CA ILE A 292 -2.32 -20.64 -0.52
C ILE A 292 -3.62 -21.39 -0.83
N ASP A 293 -3.62 -22.28 -1.83
CA ASP A 293 -4.80 -23.06 -2.24
C ASP A 293 -5.29 -24.02 -1.12
N PHE A 294 -4.43 -24.34 -0.15
CA PHE A 294 -4.74 -25.23 0.98
C PHE A 294 -5.47 -24.55 2.15
N TRP A 295 -5.63 -23.24 2.12
CA TRP A 295 -6.31 -22.50 3.18
C TRP A 295 -7.80 -22.84 3.29
N ASP A 296 -8.26 -23.11 4.51
CA ASP A 296 -9.70 -23.19 4.81
C ASP A 296 -10.28 -21.79 5.02
N VAL A 297 -10.81 -21.19 3.95
CA VAL A 297 -11.45 -19.87 3.99
C VAL A 297 -12.96 -19.92 4.27
N SER A 298 -13.48 -21.06 4.73
CA SER A 298 -14.93 -21.28 4.86
C SER A 298 -15.62 -20.35 5.87
N SER A 299 -14.89 -19.75 6.81
CA SER A 299 -15.42 -18.76 7.76
C SER A 299 -15.38 -17.32 7.25
N VAL A 300 -14.71 -17.05 6.14
CA VAL A 300 -14.49 -15.69 5.63
C VAL A 300 -15.78 -15.11 5.07
N THR A 301 -16.08 -13.87 5.45
CA THR A 301 -17.26 -13.13 4.98
C THR A 301 -16.92 -11.93 4.10
N ASN A 302 -15.68 -11.42 4.17
CA ASN A 302 -15.20 -10.27 3.41
C ASN A 302 -13.82 -10.56 2.80
N MET A 303 -13.72 -10.51 1.46
CA MET A 303 -12.49 -10.67 0.67
C MET A 303 -12.25 -9.48 -0.26
N SER A 304 -12.92 -8.35 -0.01
CA SER A 304 -12.78 -7.17 -0.89
C SER A 304 -11.32 -6.72 -0.98
N ALA A 305 -10.89 -6.42 -2.20
CA ALA A 305 -9.56 -5.95 -2.54
C ALA A 305 -8.38 -6.81 -2.02
N MET A 306 -8.59 -8.09 -1.69
CA MET A 306 -7.54 -8.94 -1.11
C MET A 306 -6.26 -9.00 -1.95
N PHE A 307 -6.38 -9.08 -3.29
CA PHE A 307 -5.28 -9.08 -4.25
C PHE A 307 -5.29 -7.83 -5.16
N TRP A 308 -5.80 -6.69 -4.68
CA TRP A 308 -5.80 -5.45 -5.45
C TRP A 308 -4.35 -5.01 -5.77
N HIS A 309 -4.01 -4.83 -7.04
CA HIS A 309 -2.68 -4.52 -7.59
C HIS A 309 -1.54 -5.47 -7.14
N VAL A 310 -1.85 -6.75 -6.94
CA VAL A 310 -0.84 -7.79 -6.72
C VAL A 310 -0.37 -8.36 -8.06
N SER A 311 0.56 -7.65 -8.71
CA SER A 311 0.93 -7.90 -10.10
C SER A 311 1.60 -9.26 -10.35
N ALA A 312 2.34 -9.80 -9.38
CA ALA A 312 3.04 -11.08 -9.51
C ALA A 312 2.14 -12.32 -9.25
N PHE A 313 1.00 -12.14 -8.59
CA PHE A 313 0.21 -13.27 -8.09
C PHE A 313 -0.46 -14.07 -9.21
N ASN A 314 -0.19 -15.37 -9.23
CA ASN A 314 -0.77 -16.31 -10.21
C ASN A 314 -0.84 -17.75 -9.65
N GLN A 315 -1.18 -17.91 -8.37
CA GLN A 315 -1.32 -19.21 -7.72
C GLN A 315 -2.77 -19.73 -7.72
N PRO A 316 -2.98 -21.06 -7.71
CA PRO A 316 -4.32 -21.64 -7.70
C PRO A 316 -5.09 -21.23 -6.43
N LEU A 317 -6.40 -21.06 -6.57
CA LEU A 317 -7.34 -20.78 -5.47
C LEU A 317 -8.62 -21.62 -5.57
N ASN A 318 -8.67 -22.59 -6.49
CA ASN A 318 -9.89 -23.29 -6.85
C ASN A 318 -10.38 -24.27 -5.78
N ASN A 319 -9.59 -24.53 -4.73
CA ASN A 319 -9.99 -25.36 -3.59
C ASN A 319 -10.62 -24.56 -2.45
N TRP A 320 -10.71 -23.23 -2.57
CA TRP A 320 -11.31 -22.37 -1.54
C TRP A 320 -12.83 -22.52 -1.43
N TYR A 321 -13.31 -22.67 -0.20
CA TYR A 321 -14.74 -22.71 0.12
C TYR A 321 -15.30 -21.31 0.43
N VAL A 322 -15.76 -20.59 -0.59
CA VAL A 322 -16.15 -19.16 -0.47
C VAL A 322 -17.65 -18.90 -0.21
N SER A 323 -18.45 -19.92 0.13
CA SER A 323 -19.93 -19.81 0.21
C SER A 323 -20.45 -18.80 1.24
N ASN A 324 -19.63 -18.41 2.22
CA ASN A 324 -20.00 -17.41 3.24
C ASN A 324 -19.61 -15.98 2.88
N VAL A 325 -18.82 -15.77 1.82
CA VAL A 325 -18.34 -14.45 1.39
C VAL A 325 -19.50 -13.61 0.87
N LYS A 326 -19.54 -12.33 1.28
CA LYS A 326 -20.56 -11.35 0.87
C LYS A 326 -20.03 -10.28 -0.08
N ASP A 327 -18.77 -9.91 0.09
CA ASP A 327 -18.10 -8.86 -0.69
C ASP A 327 -16.79 -9.38 -1.30
N MET A 328 -16.71 -9.34 -2.63
CA MET A 328 -15.54 -9.66 -3.45
C MET A 328 -15.14 -8.47 -4.35
N SER A 329 -15.63 -7.27 -4.04
CA SER A 329 -15.32 -6.08 -4.83
C SER A 329 -13.81 -5.83 -4.91
N GLY A 330 -13.31 -5.56 -6.11
CA GLY A 330 -11.90 -5.30 -6.37
C GLY A 330 -10.92 -6.44 -6.06
N MET A 331 -11.39 -7.67 -5.78
CA MET A 331 -10.55 -8.76 -5.25
C MET A 331 -9.28 -9.00 -6.09
N PHE A 332 -9.37 -8.96 -7.42
CA PHE A 332 -8.26 -9.13 -8.37
C PHE A 332 -8.04 -7.90 -9.26
N ASN A 333 -8.50 -6.72 -8.83
CA ASN A 333 -8.31 -5.49 -9.60
C ASN A 333 -6.81 -5.24 -9.78
N GLY A 334 -6.33 -5.08 -11.02
CA GLY A 334 -4.93 -4.85 -11.33
C GLY A 334 -4.00 -6.05 -11.07
N ALA A 335 -4.53 -7.23 -10.74
CA ALA A 335 -3.76 -8.48 -10.65
C ALA A 335 -3.41 -8.97 -12.06
N SER A 336 -2.49 -8.27 -12.71
CA SER A 336 -2.27 -8.33 -14.17
C SER A 336 -1.75 -9.67 -14.69
N SER A 337 -1.13 -10.50 -13.83
CA SER A 337 -0.64 -11.84 -14.17
C SER A 337 -1.61 -12.98 -13.82
N PHE A 338 -2.67 -12.69 -13.08
CA PHE A 338 -3.57 -13.72 -12.55
C PHE A 338 -4.38 -14.37 -13.67
N ASN A 339 -4.31 -15.70 -13.78
CA ASN A 339 -5.07 -16.47 -14.77
C ASN A 339 -5.33 -17.91 -14.28
N GLN A 340 -5.80 -18.07 -13.04
CA GLN A 340 -6.06 -19.38 -12.43
C GLN A 340 -7.56 -19.69 -12.35
N PRO A 341 -7.96 -20.98 -12.45
CA PRO A 341 -9.36 -21.37 -12.43
C PRO A 341 -10.03 -21.05 -11.09
N LEU A 342 -11.31 -20.65 -11.16
CA LEU A 342 -12.17 -20.30 -10.02
C LEU A 342 -13.56 -20.97 -10.14
N ASP A 343 -13.70 -21.97 -11.01
CA ASP A 343 -14.96 -22.60 -11.40
C ASP A 343 -15.60 -23.44 -10.29
N ASN A 344 -14.85 -23.82 -9.24
CA ASN A 344 -15.39 -24.52 -8.07
C ASN A 344 -15.98 -23.61 -7.00
N TRP A 345 -15.83 -22.29 -7.13
CA TRP A 345 -16.30 -21.34 -6.13
C TRP A 345 -17.83 -21.29 -6.08
N ASP A 346 -18.39 -21.51 -4.90
CA ASP A 346 -19.80 -21.24 -4.62
C ASP A 346 -19.98 -19.76 -4.25
N VAL A 347 -20.32 -18.95 -5.25
CA VAL A 347 -20.53 -17.50 -5.09
C VAL A 347 -22.00 -17.12 -4.84
N SER A 348 -22.89 -18.08 -4.59
CA SER A 348 -24.34 -17.82 -4.45
C SER A 348 -24.69 -16.87 -3.30
N GLY A 349 -23.78 -16.73 -2.34
CA GLY A 349 -23.88 -15.85 -1.18
C GLY A 349 -23.40 -14.41 -1.40
N VAL A 350 -22.70 -14.12 -2.50
CA VAL A 350 -22.03 -12.84 -2.78
C VAL A 350 -23.04 -11.80 -3.27
N THR A 351 -22.94 -10.57 -2.77
CA THR A 351 -23.82 -9.45 -3.15
C THR A 351 -23.09 -8.34 -3.92
N ASN A 352 -21.76 -8.23 -3.78
CA ASN A 352 -20.94 -7.19 -4.41
C ASN A 352 -19.74 -7.81 -5.14
N MET A 353 -19.66 -7.61 -6.47
CA MET A 353 -18.56 -8.03 -7.34
C MET A 353 -17.98 -6.87 -8.15
N GLY A 354 -18.26 -5.62 -7.75
CA GLY A 354 -17.79 -4.43 -8.45
C GLY A 354 -16.27 -4.42 -8.62
N GLY A 355 -15.80 -4.27 -9.85
CA GLY A 355 -14.37 -4.22 -10.19
C GLY A 355 -13.57 -5.47 -9.87
N MET A 356 -14.20 -6.63 -9.63
CA MET A 356 -13.49 -7.85 -9.20
C MET A 356 -12.29 -8.22 -10.09
N PHE A 357 -12.40 -8.07 -11.42
CA PHE A 357 -11.35 -8.33 -12.40
C PHE A 357 -10.96 -7.08 -13.22
N LEU A 358 -11.20 -5.87 -12.68
CA LEU A 358 -10.79 -4.61 -13.31
C LEU A 358 -9.29 -4.66 -13.62
N GLN A 359 -8.89 -4.46 -14.87
CA GLN A 359 -7.50 -4.52 -15.34
C GLN A 359 -6.76 -5.84 -15.05
N ALA A 360 -7.46 -6.95 -14.81
CA ALA A 360 -6.87 -8.29 -14.76
C ALA A 360 -6.55 -8.77 -16.20
N ARG A 361 -5.53 -8.16 -16.82
CA ARG A 361 -5.29 -8.21 -18.28
C ARG A 361 -5.18 -9.61 -18.87
N THR A 362 -4.63 -10.58 -18.14
CA THR A 362 -4.44 -11.97 -18.61
C THR A 362 -5.58 -12.91 -18.25
N PHE A 363 -6.52 -12.49 -17.40
CA PHE A 363 -7.53 -13.39 -16.86
C PHE A 363 -8.50 -13.86 -17.96
N ASN A 364 -8.61 -15.18 -18.14
CA ASN A 364 -9.48 -15.78 -19.15
C ASN A 364 -9.96 -17.19 -18.73
N GLN A 365 -10.52 -17.29 -17.52
CA GLN A 365 -10.94 -18.56 -16.92
C GLN A 365 -12.47 -18.69 -16.87
N PRO A 366 -13.03 -19.91 -16.98
CA PRO A 366 -14.47 -20.11 -17.11
C PRO A 366 -15.22 -19.75 -15.82
N LEU A 367 -16.24 -18.89 -15.93
CA LEU A 367 -17.08 -18.45 -14.81
C LEU A 367 -18.58 -18.74 -14.99
N ASN A 368 -18.99 -19.34 -16.11
CA ASN A 368 -20.40 -19.52 -16.47
C ASN A 368 -21.21 -20.40 -15.49
N ILE A 369 -20.54 -21.14 -14.61
CA ILE A 369 -21.16 -22.01 -13.61
C ILE A 369 -21.54 -21.27 -12.32
N TRP A 370 -21.02 -20.06 -12.12
CA TRP A 370 -21.29 -19.26 -10.93
C TRP A 370 -22.78 -18.90 -10.81
N ASP A 371 -23.34 -19.11 -9.62
CA ASP A 371 -24.65 -18.59 -9.25
C ASP A 371 -24.51 -17.14 -8.76
N VAL A 372 -24.76 -16.19 -9.66
CA VAL A 372 -24.69 -14.74 -9.36
C VAL A 372 -26.05 -14.13 -9.02
N SER A 373 -27.08 -14.96 -8.76
CA SER A 373 -28.47 -14.50 -8.55
C SER A 373 -28.67 -13.60 -7.31
N SER A 374 -27.68 -13.50 -6.43
CA SER A 374 -27.66 -12.61 -5.25
C SER A 374 -26.92 -11.30 -5.49
N VAL A 375 -26.18 -11.15 -6.58
CA VAL A 375 -25.33 -9.99 -6.84
C VAL A 375 -26.17 -8.77 -7.21
N THR A 376 -25.85 -7.63 -6.62
CA THR A 376 -26.50 -6.34 -6.89
C THR A 376 -25.60 -5.32 -7.58
N ASP A 377 -24.27 -5.49 -7.52
CA ASP A 377 -23.29 -4.59 -8.17
C ASP A 377 -22.23 -5.39 -8.94
N MET A 378 -22.12 -5.12 -10.24
CA MET A 378 -21.12 -5.67 -11.18
C MET A 378 -20.41 -4.55 -11.96
N GLY A 379 -20.50 -3.29 -11.52
CA GLY A 379 -19.83 -2.17 -12.18
C GLY A 379 -18.32 -2.42 -12.30
N LEU A 380 -17.71 -2.05 -13.42
CA LEU A 380 -16.27 -2.22 -13.69
C LEU A 380 -15.74 -3.66 -13.69
N MET A 381 -16.57 -4.69 -13.53
CA MET A 381 -16.13 -6.05 -13.19
C MET A 381 -15.03 -6.62 -14.11
N PHE A 382 -15.12 -6.38 -15.42
CA PHE A 382 -14.15 -6.82 -16.43
C PHE A 382 -13.55 -5.66 -17.25
N GLN A 383 -13.63 -4.42 -16.76
CA GLN A 383 -13.04 -3.30 -17.51
C GLN A 383 -11.53 -3.54 -17.70
N GLY A 384 -11.03 -3.40 -18.92
CA GLY A 384 -9.62 -3.62 -19.25
C GLY A 384 -9.12 -5.06 -19.05
N ALA A 385 -10.02 -6.04 -18.86
CA ALA A 385 -9.68 -7.46 -18.87
C ALA A 385 -9.49 -7.94 -20.33
N ILE A 386 -8.40 -7.47 -20.95
CA ILE A 386 -8.12 -7.56 -22.39
C ILE A 386 -8.27 -8.98 -22.95
N SER A 387 -7.86 -10.01 -22.20
CA SER A 387 -7.88 -11.41 -22.65
C SER A 387 -9.19 -12.14 -22.37
N PHE A 388 -10.11 -11.55 -21.61
CA PHE A 388 -11.28 -12.25 -21.11
C PHE A 388 -12.30 -12.51 -22.23
N ASN A 389 -12.60 -13.78 -22.50
CA ASN A 389 -13.56 -14.18 -23.53
C ASN A 389 -14.25 -15.52 -23.16
N GLN A 390 -14.84 -15.58 -21.97
CA GLN A 390 -15.50 -16.79 -21.45
C GLN A 390 -17.02 -16.60 -21.36
N PRO A 391 -17.81 -17.66 -21.61
CA PRO A 391 -19.27 -17.56 -21.63
C PRO A 391 -19.82 -17.17 -20.25
N LEU A 392 -20.89 -16.36 -20.25
CA LEU A 392 -21.58 -15.85 -19.06
C LEU A 392 -23.12 -15.95 -19.20
N ASP A 393 -23.61 -16.64 -20.22
CA ASP A 393 -25.02 -16.71 -20.61
C ASP A 393 -25.94 -17.39 -19.58
N ASN A 394 -25.39 -18.15 -18.63
CA ASN A 394 -26.14 -18.79 -17.55
C ASN A 394 -26.34 -17.90 -16.31
N TRP A 395 -25.71 -16.73 -16.27
CA TRP A 395 -25.80 -15.84 -15.12
C TRP A 395 -27.21 -15.24 -14.97
N ASP A 396 -27.79 -15.38 -13.78
CA ASP A 396 -29.01 -14.66 -13.39
C ASP A 396 -28.64 -13.28 -12.85
N VAL A 397 -28.73 -12.27 -13.72
CA VAL A 397 -28.42 -10.87 -13.38
C VAL A 397 -29.66 -10.05 -13.00
N SER A 398 -30.81 -10.69 -12.76
CA SER A 398 -32.10 -10.00 -12.51
C SER A 398 -32.11 -9.06 -11.29
N LYS A 399 -31.18 -9.26 -10.34
CA LYS A 399 -31.01 -8.40 -9.16
C LYS A 399 -29.93 -7.32 -9.31
N VAL A 400 -29.14 -7.35 -10.38
CA VAL A 400 -28.06 -6.39 -10.61
C VAL A 400 -28.66 -5.00 -10.84
N LYS A 401 -28.13 -4.02 -10.11
CA LYS A 401 -28.55 -2.62 -10.17
C LYS A 401 -27.56 -1.75 -10.96
N SER A 402 -26.28 -2.10 -10.94
CA SER A 402 -25.21 -1.38 -11.63
C SER A 402 -24.30 -2.34 -12.39
N MET A 403 -24.09 -2.04 -13.68
CA MET A 403 -23.17 -2.73 -14.59
C MET A 403 -22.41 -1.73 -15.48
N GLY A 404 -22.31 -0.47 -15.04
CA GLY A 404 -21.55 0.57 -15.73
C GLY A 404 -20.11 0.14 -15.96
N ARG A 405 -19.61 0.35 -17.18
CA ARG A 405 -18.25 -0.01 -17.62
C ARG A 405 -17.89 -1.49 -17.43
N MET A 406 -18.85 -2.41 -17.28
CA MET A 406 -18.57 -3.82 -16.97
C MET A 406 -17.57 -4.47 -17.94
N PHE A 407 -17.65 -4.17 -19.24
CA PHE A 407 -16.76 -4.69 -20.29
C PHE A 407 -16.02 -3.58 -21.05
N LYS A 408 -15.88 -2.38 -20.47
CA LYS A 408 -15.13 -1.29 -21.10
C LYS A 408 -13.70 -1.76 -21.40
N ASP A 409 -13.23 -1.59 -22.63
CA ASP A 409 -11.88 -1.99 -23.09
C ASP A 409 -11.58 -3.51 -22.92
N ALA A 410 -12.59 -4.36 -22.75
CA ALA A 410 -12.46 -5.82 -22.79
C ALA A 410 -12.39 -6.30 -24.25
N THR A 411 -11.30 -5.97 -24.93
CA THR A 411 -11.19 -6.03 -26.41
C THR A 411 -11.40 -7.43 -27.01
N SER A 412 -11.13 -8.51 -26.27
CA SER A 412 -11.36 -9.90 -26.74
C SER A 412 -12.78 -10.43 -26.47
N PHE A 413 -13.58 -9.73 -25.66
CA PHE A 413 -14.86 -10.27 -25.19
C PHE A 413 -15.91 -10.31 -26.31
N ASN A 414 -16.39 -11.51 -26.64
CA ASN A 414 -17.44 -11.71 -27.65
C ASN A 414 -18.31 -12.93 -27.32
N GLN A 415 -18.97 -12.90 -26.16
CA GLN A 415 -19.77 -14.02 -25.65
C GLN A 415 -21.25 -13.66 -25.53
N PRO A 416 -22.17 -14.61 -25.75
CA PRO A 416 -23.61 -14.31 -25.81
C PRO A 416 -24.14 -13.86 -24.45
N LEU A 417 -24.89 -12.76 -24.44
CA LEU A 417 -25.53 -12.21 -23.24
C LEU A 417 -27.05 -12.00 -23.40
N ASN A 418 -27.64 -12.38 -24.54
CA ASN A 418 -29.05 -12.12 -24.86
C ASN A 418 -30.06 -12.80 -23.90
N SER A 419 -29.61 -13.77 -23.10
CA SER A 419 -30.39 -14.47 -22.08
C SER A 419 -30.53 -13.70 -20.77
N TRP A 420 -29.72 -12.66 -20.56
CA TRP A 420 -29.72 -11.88 -19.32
C TRP A 420 -31.01 -11.09 -19.13
N ASP A 421 -31.57 -11.17 -17.93
CA ASP A 421 -32.66 -10.30 -17.48
C ASP A 421 -32.07 -9.02 -16.87
N VAL A 422 -32.00 -7.96 -17.68
CA VAL A 422 -31.47 -6.65 -17.27
C VAL A 422 -32.55 -5.67 -16.80
N SER A 423 -33.80 -6.12 -16.66
CA SER A 423 -34.93 -5.25 -16.25
C SER A 423 -34.76 -4.66 -14.84
N GLY A 424 -33.95 -5.30 -14.00
CA GLY A 424 -33.64 -4.87 -12.64
C GLY A 424 -32.68 -3.68 -12.54
N VAL A 425 -31.97 -3.35 -13.62
CA VAL A 425 -30.95 -2.29 -13.66
C VAL A 425 -31.61 -0.91 -13.60
N GLU A 426 -31.38 -0.16 -12.53
CA GLU A 426 -31.99 1.16 -12.28
C GLU A 426 -31.01 2.10 -11.56
N ILE A 427 -31.23 3.43 -11.61
CA ILE A 427 -30.45 4.36 -10.77
C ILE A 427 -30.76 4.08 -9.30
N VAL A 428 -29.71 3.76 -8.54
CA VAL A 428 -29.74 3.80 -7.08
C VAL A 428 -29.31 5.21 -6.63
N PRO A 429 -30.15 5.95 -5.88
CA PRO A 429 -29.75 7.23 -5.31
C PRO A 429 -28.49 7.10 -4.45
N ASN A 430 -27.50 7.97 -4.67
CA ASN A 430 -26.19 7.97 -3.99
C ASN A 430 -25.20 6.87 -4.40
N VAL A 431 -25.36 6.26 -5.58
CA VAL A 431 -24.33 5.37 -6.18
C VAL A 431 -23.55 6.12 -7.26
N THR A 432 -22.23 5.96 -7.23
CA THR A 432 -21.26 6.74 -8.03
C THR A 432 -21.16 6.28 -9.49
N LEU A 433 -21.62 5.06 -9.82
CA LEU A 433 -21.52 4.48 -11.16
C LEU A 433 -22.92 4.24 -11.79
N PRO A 434 -23.20 4.73 -13.02
CA PRO A 434 -24.51 4.60 -13.63
C PRO A 434 -24.80 3.19 -14.17
N ALA A 435 -26.10 2.90 -14.32
CA ALA A 435 -26.68 1.63 -14.79
C ALA A 435 -25.87 0.88 -15.87
N MET A 436 -25.70 1.46 -17.07
CA MET A 436 -25.03 0.84 -18.24
C MET A 436 -24.07 1.80 -18.96
N TYR A 437 -23.64 2.85 -18.27
CA TYR A 437 -22.71 3.85 -18.82
C TYR A 437 -21.42 3.18 -19.30
N GLU A 438 -21.06 3.37 -20.57
CA GLU A 438 -19.83 2.80 -21.17
C GLU A 438 -19.69 1.27 -21.04
N MET A 439 -20.79 0.52 -20.90
CA MET A 439 -20.73 -0.92 -20.61
C MET A 439 -19.85 -1.72 -21.58
N PHE A 440 -19.90 -1.42 -22.88
CA PHE A 440 -19.09 -2.06 -23.95
C PHE A 440 -18.21 -1.05 -24.70
N ALA A 441 -17.92 0.11 -24.12
CA ALA A 441 -17.05 1.09 -24.77
C ALA A 441 -15.66 0.48 -25.02
N GLY A 442 -15.14 0.54 -26.25
CA GLY A 442 -13.86 -0.07 -26.61
C GLY A 442 -13.83 -1.61 -26.60
N ALA A 443 -14.97 -2.30 -26.44
CA ALA A 443 -15.05 -3.75 -26.58
C ALA A 443 -15.06 -4.15 -28.08
N THR A 444 -13.92 -3.99 -28.73
CA THR A 444 -13.78 -4.03 -30.20
C THR A 444 -14.22 -5.34 -30.86
N SER A 445 -14.15 -6.49 -30.15
CA SER A 445 -14.62 -7.78 -30.68
C SER A 445 -16.10 -8.09 -30.42
N PHE A 446 -16.80 -7.32 -29.59
CA PHE A 446 -18.14 -7.68 -29.14
C PHE A 446 -19.18 -7.50 -30.26
N ASN A 447 -19.83 -8.60 -30.67
CA ASN A 447 -20.90 -8.58 -31.67
C ASN A 447 -21.97 -9.64 -31.42
N GLN A 448 -22.51 -9.68 -30.20
CA GLN A 448 -23.54 -10.65 -29.81
C GLN A 448 -24.92 -9.99 -29.71
N PRO A 449 -26.00 -10.71 -30.05
CA PRO A 449 -27.35 -10.15 -30.01
C PRO A 449 -27.74 -9.74 -28.58
N LEU A 450 -28.45 -8.61 -28.48
CA LEU A 450 -28.99 -8.05 -27.24
C LEU A 450 -30.48 -7.66 -27.37
N ASP A 451 -31.14 -8.15 -28.41
CA ASP A 451 -32.49 -7.72 -28.81
C ASP A 451 -33.60 -8.13 -27.83
N ASN A 452 -33.32 -9.05 -26.89
CA ASN A 452 -34.26 -9.48 -25.86
C ASN A 452 -34.12 -8.73 -24.53
N TRP A 453 -33.17 -7.81 -24.40
CA TRP A 453 -32.97 -7.04 -23.18
C TRP A 453 -34.11 -6.06 -22.94
N ASP A 454 -34.70 -6.12 -21.74
CA ASP A 454 -35.61 -5.08 -21.24
C ASP A 454 -34.79 -3.96 -20.58
N VAL A 455 -34.47 -2.94 -21.37
CA VAL A 455 -33.68 -1.79 -20.93
C VAL A 455 -34.55 -0.64 -20.39
N TYR A 456 -35.85 -0.86 -20.16
CA TYR A 456 -36.75 0.21 -19.73
C TYR A 456 -36.33 0.83 -18.38
N GLY A 457 -35.70 0.06 -17.49
CA GLY A 457 -35.15 0.56 -16.22
C GLY A 457 -33.83 1.34 -16.36
N ALA A 458 -33.09 1.11 -17.46
CA ALA A 458 -31.76 1.69 -17.68
C ALA A 458 -31.86 3.16 -18.10
N THR A 459 -31.43 4.06 -17.21
CA THR A 459 -31.54 5.51 -17.40
C THR A 459 -30.25 6.14 -17.96
N ASP A 460 -29.09 5.49 -17.84
CA ASP A 460 -27.83 6.00 -18.39
C ASP A 460 -27.13 4.93 -19.22
N MET A 461 -27.24 5.07 -20.54
CA MET A 461 -26.60 4.25 -21.59
C MET A 461 -25.68 5.10 -22.47
N ARG A 462 -25.19 6.24 -21.95
CA ARG A 462 -24.25 7.07 -22.71
C ARG A 462 -22.99 6.26 -23.00
N ARG A 463 -22.48 6.40 -24.23
CA ARG A 463 -21.27 5.73 -24.72
C ARG A 463 -21.30 4.20 -24.59
N MET A 464 -22.47 3.56 -24.50
CA MET A 464 -22.59 2.12 -24.24
C MET A 464 -21.80 1.26 -25.24
N PHE A 465 -21.83 1.59 -26.53
CA PHE A 465 -21.11 0.90 -27.61
C PHE A 465 -20.07 1.82 -28.29
N TYR A 466 -19.62 2.86 -27.59
CA TYR A 466 -18.64 3.81 -28.14
C TYR A 466 -17.35 3.08 -28.54
N GLY A 467 -16.97 3.13 -29.82
CA GLY A 467 -15.79 2.42 -30.32
C GLY A 467 -15.89 0.88 -30.28
N ALA A 468 -17.08 0.30 -30.11
CA ALA A 468 -17.28 -1.15 -30.25
C ALA A 468 -17.32 -1.52 -31.74
N THR A 469 -16.15 -1.62 -32.37
CA THR A 469 -15.98 -1.67 -33.83
C THR A 469 -16.57 -2.88 -34.53
N SER A 470 -16.79 -3.98 -33.82
CA SER A 470 -17.47 -5.16 -34.40
C SER A 470 -18.98 -5.18 -34.14
N PHE A 471 -19.51 -4.27 -33.31
CA PHE A 471 -20.90 -4.36 -32.85
C PHE A 471 -21.90 -4.01 -33.97
N ASP A 472 -22.55 -5.03 -34.52
CA ASP A 472 -23.50 -4.93 -35.62
C ASP A 472 -24.79 -5.71 -35.32
N GLN A 473 -25.63 -5.15 -34.46
CA GLN A 473 -26.86 -5.81 -33.98
C GLN A 473 -28.07 -4.87 -34.04
N ASN A 474 -29.23 -5.44 -34.36
CA ASN A 474 -30.51 -4.73 -34.34
C ASN A 474 -31.03 -4.57 -32.91
N LEU A 475 -31.24 -3.32 -32.47
CA LEU A 475 -31.76 -2.94 -31.15
C LEU A 475 -33.16 -2.32 -31.19
N GLY A 476 -33.88 -2.43 -32.31
CA GLY A 476 -35.17 -1.77 -32.53
C GLY A 476 -36.29 -2.22 -31.59
N LYS A 477 -36.10 -3.32 -30.85
CA LYS A 477 -37.05 -3.80 -29.83
C LYS A 477 -36.89 -3.11 -28.47
N TRP A 478 -35.79 -2.41 -28.23
CA TRP A 478 -35.55 -1.75 -26.95
C TRP A 478 -36.56 -0.64 -26.69
N GLU A 479 -37.05 -0.58 -25.45
CA GLU A 479 -37.95 0.47 -24.99
C GLU A 479 -37.25 1.34 -23.94
N PHE A 480 -37.48 2.64 -23.98
CA PHE A 480 -36.81 3.61 -23.13
C PHE A 480 -37.80 4.35 -22.22
N ASN A 481 -37.33 4.75 -21.03
CA ASN A 481 -38.08 5.60 -20.12
C ASN A 481 -37.78 7.09 -20.34
N GLU A 482 -38.50 7.97 -19.62
CA GLU A 482 -38.35 9.43 -19.72
C GLU A 482 -37.00 10.00 -19.22
N GLU A 483 -36.21 9.20 -18.52
CA GLU A 483 -34.89 9.57 -17.99
C GLU A 483 -33.72 8.99 -18.80
N SER A 484 -33.97 8.12 -19.78
CA SER A 484 -32.91 7.44 -20.56
C SER A 484 -32.00 8.43 -21.33
N ARG A 485 -30.68 8.29 -21.13
CA ARG A 485 -29.63 9.09 -21.77
C ARG A 485 -28.83 8.23 -22.77
N LEU A 486 -28.76 8.68 -24.03
CA LEU A 486 -28.20 7.92 -25.17
C LEU A 486 -27.02 8.65 -25.86
N ASN A 487 -26.44 9.66 -25.21
CA ASN A 487 -25.35 10.45 -25.78
C ASN A 487 -24.19 9.55 -26.22
N GLU A 488 -23.71 9.73 -27.46
CA GLU A 488 -22.53 9.04 -28.00
C GLU A 488 -22.66 7.50 -27.98
N MET A 489 -23.89 6.96 -27.88
CA MET A 489 -24.12 5.53 -27.67
C MET A 489 -23.52 4.65 -28.78
N PHE A 490 -23.60 5.07 -30.05
CA PHE A 490 -23.11 4.32 -31.21
C PHE A 490 -21.95 4.98 -31.94
N ASP A 491 -21.40 6.08 -31.41
CA ASP A 491 -20.30 6.77 -32.08
C ASP A 491 -19.14 5.78 -32.30
N ARG A 492 -18.73 5.63 -33.57
CA ARG A 492 -17.64 4.76 -34.00
C ARG A 492 -17.87 3.27 -33.70
N SER A 493 -19.12 2.84 -33.55
CA SER A 493 -19.48 1.42 -33.48
C SER A 493 -19.50 0.77 -34.86
N GLY A 494 -19.45 -0.57 -34.90
CA GLY A 494 -19.52 -1.37 -36.12
C GLY A 494 -20.91 -1.52 -36.75
N MET A 495 -21.91 -0.73 -36.32
CA MET A 495 -23.30 -1.01 -36.66
C MET A 495 -23.56 -0.76 -38.16
N GLY A 496 -23.89 -1.83 -38.88
CA GLY A 496 -24.14 -1.79 -40.31
C GLY A 496 -25.45 -1.07 -40.67
N CYS A 497 -25.54 -0.62 -41.92
CA CYS A 497 -26.68 0.13 -42.47
C CYS A 497 -28.03 -0.57 -42.20
N GLU A 498 -28.10 -1.88 -42.42
CA GLU A 498 -29.33 -2.66 -42.22
C GLU A 498 -29.77 -2.71 -40.75
N ASN A 499 -28.83 -2.97 -39.82
CA ASN A 499 -29.15 -3.06 -38.39
C ASN A 499 -29.45 -1.70 -37.78
N TYR A 500 -28.77 -0.64 -38.22
CA TYR A 500 -29.09 0.73 -37.82
C TYR A 500 -30.47 1.15 -38.33
N ASP A 501 -30.81 0.83 -39.59
CA ASP A 501 -32.13 1.06 -40.15
C ASP A 501 -33.23 0.37 -39.32
N LEU A 502 -33.05 -0.92 -39.03
CA LEU A 502 -34.00 -1.69 -38.20
C LEU A 502 -34.14 -1.11 -36.79
N THR A 503 -33.05 -0.62 -36.21
CA THR A 503 -33.04 0.00 -34.89
C THR A 503 -33.85 1.29 -34.88
N LEU A 504 -33.59 2.22 -35.81
CA LEU A 504 -34.32 3.47 -35.92
C LEU A 504 -35.81 3.25 -36.23
N MET A 505 -36.14 2.32 -37.13
CA MET A 505 -37.53 1.97 -37.44
C MET A 505 -38.27 1.44 -36.20
N GLY A 506 -37.67 0.52 -35.46
CA GLY A 506 -38.28 -0.01 -34.24
C GLY A 506 -38.56 1.07 -33.19
N TRP A 507 -37.62 2.00 -32.99
CA TRP A 507 -37.81 3.11 -32.07
C TRP A 507 -38.85 4.14 -32.55
N ALA A 508 -38.93 4.42 -33.85
CA ALA A 508 -39.94 5.33 -34.40
C ALA A 508 -41.37 4.74 -34.34
N ASP A 509 -41.50 3.43 -34.57
CA ASP A 509 -42.78 2.72 -34.55
C ASP A 509 -43.34 2.52 -33.13
N ASN A 510 -42.49 2.59 -32.10
CA ASN A 510 -42.93 2.47 -30.72
C ASN A 510 -43.59 3.77 -30.23
N PRO A 511 -44.91 3.75 -29.89
CA PRO A 511 -45.62 4.95 -29.45
C PRO A 511 -45.09 5.53 -28.12
N ASN A 512 -44.44 4.69 -27.30
CA ASN A 512 -43.90 5.06 -25.99
C ASN A 512 -42.47 5.59 -26.06
N THR A 513 -41.85 5.64 -27.25
CA THR A 513 -40.51 6.22 -27.41
C THR A 513 -40.51 7.66 -26.90
N PRO A 514 -39.64 8.00 -25.94
CA PRO A 514 -39.68 9.28 -25.24
C PRO A 514 -39.20 10.45 -26.13
N ASP A 515 -39.66 11.66 -25.82
CA ASP A 515 -39.28 12.86 -26.56
C ASP A 515 -37.89 13.40 -26.16
N ASN A 516 -37.31 14.26 -26.98
CA ASN A 516 -36.12 15.09 -26.69
C ASN A 516 -34.87 14.30 -26.27
N ARG A 517 -34.54 13.22 -26.97
CA ARG A 517 -33.29 12.47 -26.76
C ARG A 517 -32.13 13.01 -27.58
N THR A 518 -30.91 12.71 -27.16
CA THR A 518 -29.70 12.94 -27.94
C THR A 518 -29.03 11.59 -28.19
N LEU A 519 -28.76 11.28 -29.46
CA LEU A 519 -28.12 10.04 -29.91
C LEU A 519 -26.89 10.38 -30.75
N GLY A 520 -25.74 9.80 -30.39
CA GLY A 520 -24.54 9.83 -31.23
C GLY A 520 -24.47 8.59 -32.11
N ALA A 521 -24.25 8.79 -33.41
CA ALA A 521 -24.14 7.77 -34.44
C ALA A 521 -23.03 8.10 -35.46
N ILE A 522 -21.91 8.69 -35.01
CA ILE A 522 -20.75 9.01 -35.87
C ILE A 522 -20.28 7.76 -36.61
N GLY A 523 -20.24 7.85 -37.94
CA GLY A 523 -19.77 6.78 -38.83
C GLY A 523 -20.87 5.83 -39.32
N LEU A 524 -22.12 6.02 -38.88
CA LEU A 524 -23.23 5.14 -39.29
C LEU A 524 -23.95 5.66 -40.53
N HIS A 525 -24.54 4.74 -41.29
CA HIS A 525 -25.36 5.03 -42.46
C HIS A 525 -26.78 4.49 -42.30
N TYR A 526 -27.75 5.24 -42.81
CA TYR A 526 -29.16 4.79 -42.87
C TYR A 526 -29.71 4.97 -44.29
N TRP A 527 -30.63 4.09 -44.68
CA TRP A 527 -31.28 4.15 -45.99
C TRP A 527 -32.80 4.04 -45.87
N LEU A 528 -33.28 2.87 -45.46
CA LEU A 528 -34.70 2.56 -45.36
C LEU A 528 -35.36 3.25 -44.17
N ALA A 529 -34.59 3.62 -43.15
CA ALA A 529 -35.10 4.32 -41.97
C ALA A 529 -35.21 5.83 -42.13
N ALA A 530 -35.12 6.39 -43.33
CA ALA A 530 -35.20 7.85 -43.53
C ALA A 530 -36.48 8.48 -42.95
N ASP A 531 -37.63 7.82 -43.12
CA ASP A 531 -38.90 8.28 -42.55
C ASP A 531 -38.93 8.09 -41.02
N ALA A 532 -38.45 6.95 -40.52
CA ALA A 532 -38.36 6.67 -39.09
C ALA A 532 -37.45 7.68 -38.35
N ARG A 533 -36.28 7.96 -38.91
CA ARG A 533 -35.37 8.99 -38.42
C ARG A 533 -36.04 10.36 -38.41
N ALA A 534 -36.80 10.71 -39.46
CA ALA A 534 -37.54 11.97 -39.51
C ALA A 534 -38.64 12.07 -38.43
N ILE A 535 -39.32 10.97 -38.09
CA ILE A 535 -40.25 10.92 -36.95
C ILE A 535 -39.52 11.21 -35.64
N LEU A 536 -38.40 10.52 -35.40
CA LEU A 536 -37.59 10.71 -34.20
C LEU A 536 -37.09 12.16 -34.08
N THR A 537 -36.56 12.76 -35.15
CA THR A 537 -36.01 14.13 -35.07
C THR A 537 -37.07 15.22 -35.09
N ASN A 538 -38.08 15.11 -35.97
CA ASN A 538 -39.01 16.22 -36.23
C ASN A 538 -40.25 16.18 -35.32
N GLU A 539 -40.74 14.98 -34.99
CA GLU A 539 -41.96 14.82 -34.18
C GLU A 539 -41.62 14.59 -32.72
N LYS A 540 -40.62 13.75 -32.44
CA LYS A 540 -40.17 13.44 -31.07
C LYS A 540 -39.06 14.37 -30.57
N GLY A 541 -38.51 15.25 -31.42
CA GLY A 541 -37.49 16.24 -31.01
C GLY A 541 -36.12 15.65 -30.70
N TRP A 542 -35.79 14.45 -31.21
CA TRP A 542 -34.47 13.86 -31.01
C TRP A 542 -33.39 14.65 -31.76
N ASN A 543 -32.20 14.74 -31.15
CA ASN A 543 -30.98 15.20 -31.78
C ASN A 543 -30.11 13.98 -32.12
N ILE A 544 -30.17 13.53 -33.38
CA ILE A 544 -29.34 12.45 -33.92
C ILE A 544 -28.22 13.07 -34.74
N SER A 545 -26.96 12.82 -34.36
CA SER A 545 -25.77 13.40 -34.99
C SER A 545 -24.73 12.35 -35.37
N GLY A 546 -24.08 12.55 -36.52
CA GLY A 546 -22.95 11.73 -36.97
C GLY A 546 -23.31 10.67 -38.02
N ASP A 547 -24.60 10.38 -38.20
CA ASP A 547 -25.08 9.48 -39.24
C ASP A 547 -25.32 10.18 -40.60
N ALA A 548 -25.31 9.41 -41.68
CA ALA A 548 -25.55 9.94 -43.04
C ALA A 548 -26.47 9.04 -43.88
N PHE A 549 -27.27 9.65 -44.76
CA PHE A 549 -28.12 8.93 -45.70
C PHE A 549 -27.30 8.34 -46.86
N ALA A 550 -27.26 7.01 -47.01
CA ALA A 550 -26.54 6.30 -48.07
C ALA A 550 -27.21 4.93 -48.37
N ASP A 551 -27.04 4.39 -49.58
CA ASP A 551 -27.60 3.08 -49.99
C ASP A 551 -26.85 1.93 -49.31
N CYS A 552 -27.58 0.95 -48.73
CA CYS A 552 -26.97 -0.19 -48.04
C CYS A 552 -26.32 -1.22 -49.00
N ASP A 553 -26.62 -1.18 -50.31
CA ASP A 553 -26.07 -2.08 -51.35
C ASP A 553 -24.84 -1.50 -52.06
N TYR A 554 -24.25 -0.42 -51.52
CA TYR A 554 -23.03 0.18 -52.04
C TYR A 554 -21.85 -0.80 -51.88
N LYS A 555 -21.56 -1.53 -52.98
CA LYS A 555 -20.55 -2.58 -53.04
C LYS A 555 -19.15 -2.00 -53.23
N ASP A 556 -18.29 -2.26 -52.27
CA ASP A 556 -16.85 -2.00 -52.38
C ASP A 556 -16.13 -3.07 -53.22
N CYS A 557 -14.98 -2.71 -53.79
CA CYS A 557 -14.14 -3.63 -54.57
C CYS A 557 -13.55 -4.73 -53.64
N ASP A 558 -13.60 -5.98 -54.08
CA ASP A 558 -13.32 -7.16 -53.24
C ASP A 558 -11.82 -7.56 -53.33
N LEU A 559 -10.89 -6.66 -52.98
CA LEU A 559 -9.48 -7.04 -52.74
C LEU A 559 -9.29 -7.39 -51.26
N PRO A 560 -8.45 -8.38 -50.89
CA PRO A 560 -8.29 -8.78 -49.50
C PRO A 560 -7.64 -7.67 -48.65
N PRO A 561 -7.99 -7.59 -47.35
CA PRO A 561 -7.44 -6.58 -46.46
C PRO A 561 -5.95 -6.82 -46.23
N THR A 562 -5.19 -5.73 -46.11
CA THR A 562 -3.78 -5.78 -45.70
C THR A 562 -3.64 -5.68 -44.17
N THR A 563 -2.45 -5.91 -43.64
CA THR A 563 -2.16 -5.74 -42.21
C THR A 563 -1.30 -4.51 -41.96
N ILE A 564 -1.54 -3.82 -40.86
CA ILE A 564 -0.79 -2.63 -40.45
C ILE A 564 0.19 -2.99 -39.33
N ASN A 565 1.45 -2.57 -39.47
CA ASN A 565 2.48 -2.69 -38.44
C ASN A 565 2.88 -1.32 -37.88
N ILE A 566 3.10 -1.24 -36.56
CA ILE A 566 3.62 -0.05 -35.87
C ILE A 566 5.15 -0.05 -35.93
N LEU A 567 5.74 1.09 -36.28
CA LEU A 567 7.19 1.29 -36.29
C LEU A 567 7.60 2.21 -35.14
N GLY A 568 8.07 1.65 -34.01
CA GLY A 568 8.55 2.43 -32.86
C GLY A 568 7.97 1.99 -31.51
N GLN A 569 8.01 2.87 -30.51
CA GLN A 569 7.46 2.66 -29.16
C GLN A 569 5.95 2.99 -29.14
N TYR A 570 5.13 2.21 -28.43
CA TYR A 570 3.65 2.29 -28.44
C TYR A 570 3.03 1.73 -27.13
N PRO A 571 1.95 2.31 -26.56
CA PRO A 571 1.17 3.51 -26.99
C PRO A 571 1.90 4.86 -26.78
N SER A 572 1.40 5.96 -27.37
CA SER A 572 2.02 7.32 -27.37
C SER A 572 1.02 8.40 -26.89
N CYS A 573 1.44 9.67 -26.74
CA CYS A 573 0.61 10.80 -26.25
C CYS A 573 -0.06 11.61 -27.37
N PRO A 574 -1.30 12.13 -27.20
CA PRO A 574 -2.00 12.88 -28.25
C PRO A 574 -1.12 14.02 -28.81
N GLY A 575 -0.81 13.98 -30.10
CA GLY A 575 0.05 14.95 -30.78
C GLY A 575 1.46 14.48 -31.16
N GLU A 576 1.90 13.30 -30.70
CA GLU A 576 3.15 12.66 -31.15
C GLU A 576 2.97 11.81 -32.41
N GLU A 577 4.01 11.76 -33.26
CA GLU A 577 3.99 11.03 -34.53
C GLU A 577 4.24 9.52 -34.34
N ILE A 578 3.19 8.71 -34.38
CA ILE A 578 3.30 7.26 -34.56
C ILE A 578 3.43 6.97 -36.07
N ARG A 579 4.35 6.07 -36.46
CA ARG A 579 4.47 5.62 -37.86
C ARG A 579 3.84 4.26 -38.06
N LEU A 580 2.86 4.21 -38.95
CA LEU A 580 2.18 3.00 -39.39
C LEU A 580 2.69 2.59 -40.77
N ARG A 581 2.81 1.28 -41.01
CA ARG A 581 3.19 0.75 -42.31
C ARG A 581 2.24 -0.37 -42.74
N ALA A 582 1.66 -0.23 -43.92
CA ALA A 582 0.85 -1.28 -44.56
C ALA A 582 1.75 -2.35 -45.20
N GLU A 583 1.41 -3.62 -45.03
CA GLU A 583 2.06 -4.75 -45.73
C GLU A 583 1.55 -4.87 -47.20
N GLY A 584 2.24 -5.64 -48.06
CA GLY A 584 1.86 -5.83 -49.47
C GLY A 584 2.42 -4.81 -50.50
N ASP A 585 2.12 -5.00 -51.79
CA ASP A 585 2.71 -4.27 -52.92
C ASP A 585 1.66 -3.49 -53.76
N GLY A 586 0.74 -2.78 -53.10
CA GLY A 586 -0.28 -1.95 -53.76
C GLY A 586 0.32 -0.73 -54.50
N GLU A 587 -0.41 -0.19 -55.47
CA GLU A 587 0.04 0.95 -56.29
C GLU A 587 -0.21 2.30 -55.58
N GLU A 588 -1.35 2.44 -54.89
CA GLU A 588 -1.70 3.61 -54.09
C GLU A 588 -2.41 3.17 -52.79
N TYR A 589 -2.16 3.86 -51.68
CA TYR A 589 -2.73 3.52 -50.36
C TYR A 589 -3.64 4.64 -49.89
N PHE A 590 -4.82 4.30 -49.39
CA PHE A 590 -5.75 5.28 -48.84
C PHE A 590 -5.95 4.94 -47.38
N TRP A 591 -5.39 5.79 -46.53
CA TRP A 591 -5.50 5.62 -45.10
C TRP A 591 -6.76 6.28 -44.57
N PHE A 592 -7.36 5.62 -43.60
CA PHE A 592 -8.51 6.09 -42.86
C PHE A 592 -8.10 6.32 -41.42
N LYS A 593 -8.72 7.33 -40.83
CA LYS A 593 -8.72 7.57 -39.40
C LYS A 593 -10.17 7.64 -38.97
N ASP A 594 -10.58 6.73 -38.10
CA ASP A 594 -11.95 6.64 -37.60
C ASP A 594 -12.99 6.51 -38.74
N GLY A 595 -12.63 5.73 -39.77
CA GLY A 595 -13.45 5.54 -40.98
C GLY A 595 -13.53 6.76 -41.89
N GLN A 596 -12.79 7.85 -41.62
CA GLN A 596 -12.71 9.02 -42.50
C GLN A 596 -11.40 9.02 -43.30
N PRO A 597 -11.44 9.24 -44.64
CA PRO A 597 -10.25 9.21 -45.47
C PRO A 597 -9.30 10.38 -45.19
N ILE A 598 -8.01 10.07 -45.02
CA ILE A 598 -6.95 11.05 -44.77
C ILE A 598 -6.44 11.61 -46.10
N VAL A 599 -6.92 12.81 -46.45
CA VAL A 599 -6.68 13.41 -47.78
C VAL A 599 -5.19 13.70 -48.02
N GLY A 600 -4.65 13.12 -49.11
CA GLY A 600 -3.30 13.40 -49.59
C GLY A 600 -2.19 12.50 -49.00
N GLN A 601 -2.55 11.46 -48.25
CA GLN A 601 -1.63 10.45 -47.72
C GLN A 601 -1.74 9.15 -48.53
N ASN A 602 -1.04 9.12 -49.66
CA ASN A 602 -1.18 8.08 -50.68
C ASN A 602 -0.08 7.00 -50.57
N GLU A 603 0.83 7.18 -49.62
CA GLU A 603 2.02 6.34 -49.45
C GLU A 603 1.75 5.14 -48.54
N ARG A 604 2.56 4.10 -48.72
CA ARG A 604 2.51 2.86 -47.94
C ARG A 604 2.77 3.05 -46.43
N THR A 605 3.30 4.20 -46.04
CA THR A 605 3.60 4.54 -44.64
C THR A 605 2.80 5.77 -44.27
N LEU A 606 2.13 5.74 -43.12
CA LEU A 606 1.37 6.86 -42.59
C LEU A 606 1.98 7.34 -41.29
N VAL A 607 2.17 8.64 -41.18
CA VAL A 607 2.48 9.31 -39.93
C VAL A 607 1.16 9.74 -39.30
N VAL A 608 0.89 9.28 -38.08
CA VAL A 608 -0.36 9.55 -37.36
C VAL A 608 -0.09 10.28 -36.07
N ILE A 609 -0.89 11.31 -35.79
CA ILE A 609 -0.68 12.24 -34.67
C ILE A 609 -1.90 12.35 -33.75
N GLU A 610 -2.95 11.60 -34.02
CA GLU A 610 -4.23 11.71 -33.30
C GLU A 610 -4.78 10.31 -33.04
N ALA A 611 -5.41 10.08 -31.89
CA ALA A 611 -6.03 8.79 -31.60
C ALA A 611 -7.13 8.47 -32.57
N GLY A 612 -7.23 7.19 -32.87
CA GLY A 612 -8.25 6.70 -33.75
C GLY A 612 -7.94 5.32 -34.25
N LEU A 613 -8.96 4.75 -34.84
CA LEU A 613 -8.84 3.51 -35.57
C LEU A 613 -8.22 3.84 -36.91
N TYR A 614 -6.97 3.41 -37.08
CA TYR A 614 -6.29 3.55 -38.34
C TYR A 614 -6.40 2.27 -39.11
N SER A 615 -6.87 2.44 -40.31
CA SER A 615 -7.11 1.38 -41.25
C SER A 615 -6.68 1.89 -42.61
N VAL A 616 -6.43 0.96 -43.52
CA VAL A 616 -5.90 1.28 -44.82
C VAL A 616 -6.52 0.35 -45.84
N ILE A 617 -6.91 0.94 -46.96
CA ILE A 617 -7.15 0.21 -48.19
C ILE A 617 -6.02 0.52 -49.16
N TYR A 618 -5.82 -0.35 -50.13
CA TYR A 618 -4.91 -0.08 -51.22
C TYR A 618 -5.61 -0.32 -52.55
N THR A 619 -5.11 0.33 -53.60
CA THR A 619 -5.55 0.07 -54.97
C THR A 619 -4.54 -0.73 -55.76
N ASP A 620 -5.07 -1.55 -56.66
CA ASP A 620 -4.29 -2.27 -57.66
C ASP A 620 -4.10 -1.46 -58.96
N ASP A 621 -3.45 -2.08 -59.95
CA ASP A 621 -3.17 -1.49 -61.27
C ASP A 621 -4.42 -1.18 -62.12
N GLN A 622 -5.60 -1.61 -61.67
CA GLN A 622 -6.90 -1.39 -62.28
C GLN A 622 -7.77 -0.40 -61.50
N ASN A 623 -7.23 0.21 -60.45
CA ASN A 623 -7.90 1.21 -59.62
C ASN A 623 -9.08 0.63 -58.81
N CYS A 624 -9.02 -0.67 -58.49
CA CYS A 624 -9.94 -1.34 -57.55
C CYS A 624 -9.44 -1.17 -56.12
N GLU A 625 -10.34 -0.93 -55.16
CA GLU A 625 -10.04 -0.76 -53.73
C GLU A 625 -10.07 -2.10 -52.98
N SER A 626 -9.31 -2.21 -51.89
CA SER A 626 -9.38 -3.39 -51.01
C SER A 626 -10.43 -3.24 -49.93
N GLU A 627 -10.85 -4.37 -49.36
CA GLU A 627 -11.42 -4.38 -48.03
C GLU A 627 -10.45 -3.65 -47.08
N GLU A 628 -11.04 -2.88 -46.19
CA GLU A 628 -10.31 -2.12 -45.20
C GLU A 628 -9.57 -3.08 -44.27
N SER A 629 -8.27 -2.84 -44.07
CA SER A 629 -7.46 -3.61 -43.12
C SER A 629 -8.15 -3.70 -41.77
N ASP A 630 -7.90 -4.77 -41.01
CA ASP A 630 -8.20 -4.79 -39.58
C ASP A 630 -7.72 -3.47 -38.96
N ALA A 631 -8.67 -2.72 -38.40
CA ALA A 631 -8.38 -1.40 -37.90
C ALA A 631 -7.39 -1.52 -36.75
N LEU A 632 -6.19 -1.00 -36.96
CA LEU A 632 -5.20 -0.87 -35.93
C LEU A 632 -5.61 0.34 -35.09
N GLU A 633 -6.21 0.05 -33.95
CA GLU A 633 -6.49 1.09 -32.97
C GLU A 633 -5.17 1.68 -32.52
N ILE A 634 -4.95 2.92 -32.92
CA ILE A 634 -3.91 3.74 -32.35
C ILE A 634 -4.55 4.48 -31.20
N ILE A 635 -4.47 3.84 -30.05
CA ILE A 635 -4.77 4.51 -28.79
C ILE A 635 -3.59 5.43 -28.50
N PHE A 636 -3.96 6.67 -28.25
CA PHE A 636 -3.18 7.51 -27.39
C PHE A 636 -3.85 7.41 -26.03
N LEU A 637 -3.11 7.50 -24.93
CA LEU A 637 -3.73 7.29 -23.62
C LEU A 637 -4.87 8.30 -23.43
N ASP A 638 -6.00 7.85 -22.89
CA ASP A 638 -7.17 8.70 -22.70
C ASP A 638 -6.81 9.79 -21.69
N PRO A 639 -6.90 11.09 -22.06
CA PRO A 639 -6.58 12.16 -21.14
C PRO A 639 -7.57 12.30 -19.97
N SER A 640 -8.69 11.56 -20.01
CA SER A 640 -9.69 11.47 -18.95
C SER A 640 -9.51 10.29 -17.99
N ASP A 641 -8.64 9.32 -18.33
CA ASP A 641 -8.31 8.21 -17.44
C ASP A 641 -7.19 8.63 -16.46
N PRO A 642 -7.25 8.21 -15.19
CA PRO A 642 -6.16 8.48 -14.26
C PRO A 642 -4.86 7.87 -14.79
N PRO A 643 -3.71 8.56 -14.60
CA PRO A 643 -2.40 8.04 -14.97
C PRO A 643 -2.21 6.59 -14.53
N ILE A 644 -1.67 5.74 -15.40
CA ILE A 644 -1.40 4.33 -15.06
C ILE A 644 0.01 4.25 -14.49
N LEU A 645 0.11 3.73 -13.27
CA LEU A 645 1.39 3.44 -12.63
C LEU A 645 1.97 2.16 -13.26
N LEU A 646 3.03 2.30 -14.06
CA LEU A 646 3.71 1.17 -14.69
C LEU A 646 4.73 0.53 -13.74
N ASN A 647 5.42 1.39 -12.99
CA ASN A 647 6.40 0.99 -12.00
C ASN A 647 6.58 2.14 -11.01
N VAL A 648 6.74 1.83 -9.73
CA VAL A 648 7.36 2.76 -8.79
C VAL A 648 8.58 2.06 -8.25
N GLY A 649 9.75 2.65 -8.45
CA GLY A 649 10.93 2.15 -7.77
C GLY A 649 10.70 2.22 -6.26
N ASP A 650 10.80 1.09 -5.59
CA ASP A 650 10.80 1.05 -4.13
C ASP A 650 11.98 1.91 -3.65
N ALA A 651 11.72 2.96 -2.91
CA ALA A 651 12.77 3.83 -2.39
C ALA A 651 12.65 3.95 -0.88
N VAL A 652 13.27 2.97 -0.20
CA VAL A 652 13.84 3.24 1.11
C VAL A 652 14.94 4.29 0.92
N LEU A 653 14.72 5.49 1.44
CA LEU A 653 15.69 6.58 1.33
C LEU A 653 16.79 6.42 2.38
N ARG A 654 17.81 5.69 1.96
CA ARG A 654 19.04 5.45 2.69
C ARG A 654 19.97 6.66 2.56
N SER A 655 19.89 7.61 3.50
CA SER A 655 20.82 8.76 3.52
C SER A 655 22.22 8.29 3.91
N THR A 656 23.17 8.34 2.97
CA THR A 656 24.55 7.83 3.19
C THR A 656 25.41 8.70 4.11
N ARG A 657 24.95 9.86 4.62
CA ARG A 657 25.73 10.78 5.46
C ARG A 657 24.87 11.65 6.40
N PRO A 658 25.33 11.96 7.63
CA PRO A 658 24.65 12.89 8.53
C PRO A 658 24.90 14.34 8.11
N ASN A 659 23.90 15.21 8.29
CA ASN A 659 24.00 16.67 8.13
C ASN A 659 24.44 17.18 6.74
N CYS A 660 24.03 16.51 5.67
CA CYS A 660 24.07 17.10 4.33
C CYS A 660 22.72 16.89 3.65
N ARG A 661 22.32 17.87 2.82
CA ARG A 661 21.24 17.76 1.84
C ARG A 661 21.29 16.38 1.17
N GLY A 662 20.37 15.49 1.54
CA GLY A 662 20.24 14.18 0.92
C GLY A 662 19.51 14.32 -0.39
N PHE A 663 20.00 13.67 -1.46
CA PHE A 663 19.27 13.60 -2.72
C PHE A 663 18.49 12.29 -2.74
N ALA A 664 17.18 12.37 -2.49
CA ALA A 664 16.27 11.35 -2.93
C ALA A 664 16.15 11.39 -4.45
N PHE A 665 16.08 10.23 -5.10
CA PHE A 665 15.60 10.10 -6.47
C PHE A 665 14.45 9.10 -6.43
N TRP A 666 13.24 9.59 -6.67
CA TRP A 666 12.10 8.70 -6.90
C TRP A 666 11.86 8.62 -8.38
N GLU A 667 11.83 7.40 -8.88
CA GLU A 667 11.43 7.12 -10.25
C GLU A 667 10.10 6.38 -10.18
N ALA A 668 9.05 7.10 -10.53
CA ALA A 668 7.79 6.49 -10.84
C ALA A 668 7.58 6.62 -12.35
N GLU A 669 7.43 5.46 -12.99
CA GLU A 669 7.09 5.37 -14.39
C GLU A 669 5.58 5.41 -14.49
N ILE A 670 5.08 6.54 -14.99
CA ILE A 670 3.68 6.71 -15.30
C ILE A 670 3.48 6.68 -16.79
N LEU A 671 2.43 6.00 -17.18
CA LEU A 671 1.89 6.08 -18.52
C LEU A 671 0.72 7.07 -18.46
N THR A 672 0.92 8.27 -19.01
CA THR A 672 -0.07 9.35 -19.03
C THR A 672 0.05 10.21 -20.30
N CYS A 673 -0.96 11.02 -20.60
CA CYS A 673 -1.05 11.87 -21.79
C CYS A 673 -1.12 13.36 -21.44
N GLY A 674 -0.26 14.16 -22.08
CA GLY A 674 -0.19 15.63 -21.94
C GLY A 674 1.24 16.15 -22.10
N ASP A 675 1.43 17.49 -22.15
CA ASP A 675 2.77 18.07 -22.08
C ASP A 675 3.41 17.63 -20.77
N ILE A 676 4.48 16.84 -20.87
CA ILE A 676 5.25 16.35 -19.72
C ILE A 676 5.61 17.50 -18.79
N ASN A 677 5.84 18.70 -19.33
CA ASN A 677 6.16 19.89 -18.56
C ASN A 677 4.94 20.48 -17.83
N GLU A 678 3.71 20.28 -18.30
CA GLU A 678 2.47 20.69 -17.64
C GLU A 678 2.00 19.65 -16.61
N ILE A 679 2.12 18.35 -16.91
CA ILE A 679 1.90 17.28 -15.94
C ILE A 679 2.93 17.38 -14.82
N GLU A 680 4.20 17.65 -15.11
CA GLU A 680 5.23 17.93 -14.09
C GLU A 680 4.87 19.15 -13.22
N LYS A 681 4.31 20.23 -13.80
CA LYS A 681 3.87 21.42 -13.05
C LYS A 681 2.66 21.17 -12.16
N ARG A 682 1.81 20.19 -12.50
CA ARG A 682 0.57 19.82 -11.79
C ARG A 682 0.71 18.55 -10.95
N SER A 683 1.79 17.81 -11.15
CA SER A 683 2.21 16.73 -10.28
C SER A 683 2.76 17.37 -9.02
N HIS A 684 2.07 17.11 -7.93
CA HIS A 684 2.45 17.58 -6.62
C HIS A 684 2.90 16.36 -5.85
N TRP A 685 4.21 16.25 -5.70
CA TRP A 685 4.73 15.44 -4.62
C TRP A 685 4.45 16.20 -3.34
N ARG A 686 3.61 15.62 -2.50
CA ARG A 686 3.40 16.10 -1.15
C ARG A 686 4.15 15.15 -0.24
N LEU A 687 5.10 15.69 0.48
CA LEU A 687 5.68 14.97 1.61
C LEU A 687 4.98 15.43 2.87
N ASP A 688 4.15 14.56 3.41
CA ASP A 688 3.54 14.73 4.72
C ASP A 688 4.57 14.30 5.78
N LEU A 689 5.27 15.30 6.33
CA LEU A 689 6.10 15.10 7.51
C LEU A 689 5.15 15.02 8.70
N PHE A 690 5.06 13.84 9.33
CA PHE A 690 4.14 13.58 10.46
C PHE A 690 4.29 14.58 11.64
N ASN A 691 5.36 15.40 11.66
CA ASN A 691 5.70 16.31 12.76
C ASN A 691 5.74 17.81 12.43
N THR A 692 5.89 18.22 11.18
CA THR A 692 6.22 19.62 10.83
C THR A 692 5.31 20.25 9.78
N GLY A 693 4.31 19.49 9.30
CA GLY A 693 3.36 19.95 8.31
C GLY A 693 3.59 19.31 6.94
N GLN A 694 2.84 19.80 5.95
CA GLN A 694 2.89 19.30 4.58
C GLN A 694 3.88 20.14 3.78
N PHE A 695 4.77 19.47 3.06
CA PHE A 695 5.69 20.12 2.14
C PHE A 695 5.28 19.74 0.72
N ASP A 696 4.87 20.73 -0.06
CA ASP A 696 4.79 20.56 -1.51
C ASP A 696 6.21 20.53 -2.05
N ILE A 697 6.66 19.38 -2.53
CA ILE A 697 7.94 19.22 -3.18
C ILE A 697 7.77 19.53 -4.66
N LEU A 698 8.52 20.52 -5.13
CA LEU A 698 8.58 20.86 -6.55
C LEU A 698 9.41 19.79 -7.28
N SER A 699 8.78 19.07 -8.21
CA SER A 699 9.47 18.21 -9.18
C SER A 699 10.45 19.05 -10.01
N THR A 700 11.70 18.59 -10.23
CA THR A 700 12.67 19.29 -11.10
C THR A 700 13.15 18.41 -12.27
N GLN A 701 12.47 18.59 -13.40
CA GLN A 701 12.80 18.47 -14.85
C GLN A 701 13.91 17.52 -15.41
N PRO A 702 13.75 17.01 -16.68
CA PRO A 702 14.30 15.73 -17.17
C PRO A 702 15.65 15.76 -17.95
N ARG A 703 16.11 14.56 -18.35
CA ARG A 703 17.27 14.31 -19.25
C ARG A 703 16.93 14.59 -20.74
N PRO A 704 17.95 14.76 -21.61
CA PRO A 704 17.77 15.17 -23.02
C PRO A 704 17.17 14.14 -23.99
N ASP A 705 16.79 12.95 -23.54
CA ASP A 705 16.40 11.81 -24.40
C ASP A 705 14.88 11.62 -24.53
N GLY A 706 14.07 12.44 -23.87
CA GLY A 706 12.61 12.46 -24.06
C GLY A 706 11.84 11.37 -23.29
N SER A 707 12.50 10.54 -22.47
CA SER A 707 11.79 9.68 -21.50
C SER A 707 11.37 10.49 -20.27
N ALA A 708 10.10 10.41 -19.87
CA ALA A 708 9.60 11.00 -18.63
C ALA A 708 10.20 10.25 -17.44
N ARG A 709 11.05 10.91 -16.66
CA ARG A 709 11.39 10.47 -15.31
C ARG A 709 11.13 11.63 -14.38
N ASN A 710 10.03 11.56 -13.63
CA ASN A 710 9.74 12.54 -12.59
C ASN A 710 10.60 12.25 -11.38
N ASN A 711 11.84 12.77 -11.42
CA ASN A 711 12.74 12.67 -10.29
C ASN A 711 12.28 13.64 -9.20
N LEU A 712 11.73 13.08 -8.11
CA LEU A 712 11.65 13.82 -6.87
C LEU A 712 13.06 14.15 -6.42
N ARG A 713 13.43 15.44 -6.36
CA ARG A 713 14.71 15.88 -5.81
C ARG A 713 14.44 16.79 -4.62
N ILE A 714 14.72 16.28 -3.44
CA ILE A 714 14.57 17.03 -2.20
C ILE A 714 15.92 17.69 -1.91
N GLU A 715 15.99 19.03 -1.93
CA GLU A 715 17.22 19.77 -1.57
C GLU A 715 17.18 20.30 -0.12
N GLU A 716 16.19 19.85 0.66
CA GLU A 716 15.97 20.24 2.05
C GLU A 716 16.46 19.16 3.02
N GLU A 717 16.90 19.58 4.20
CA GLU A 717 17.15 18.66 5.31
C GLU A 717 15.81 18.17 5.84
N LEU A 718 15.51 16.90 5.58
CA LEU A 718 14.30 16.26 6.08
C LEU A 718 14.59 15.61 7.44
N PRO A 719 13.64 15.67 8.39
CA PRO A 719 13.78 14.99 9.67
C PRO A 719 13.88 13.48 9.47
N LEU A 720 14.67 12.80 10.31
CA LEU A 720 14.67 11.34 10.36
C LEU A 720 13.28 10.81 10.73
N GLY A 721 12.95 9.62 10.26
CA GLY A 721 11.68 8.97 10.50
C GLY A 721 10.94 8.55 9.22
N ILE A 722 9.76 8.00 9.44
CA ILE A 722 8.84 7.62 8.37
C ILE A 722 7.99 8.82 8.01
N HIS A 723 7.92 9.11 6.72
CA HIS A 723 7.11 10.18 6.16
C HIS A 723 6.23 9.63 5.08
N ARG A 724 5.02 10.17 4.97
CA ARG A 724 4.11 9.78 3.91
C ARG A 724 4.42 10.64 2.69
N LEU A 725 4.99 10.02 1.68
CA LEU A 725 5.14 10.60 0.36
C LEU A 725 3.88 10.32 -0.42
N VAL A 726 3.07 11.35 -0.59
CA VAL A 726 1.90 11.33 -1.45
C VAL A 726 2.30 11.90 -2.79
N TRP A 727 2.15 11.12 -3.83
CA TRP A 727 2.25 11.62 -5.18
C TRP A 727 0.86 11.89 -5.72
N GLU A 728 0.48 13.16 -5.74
CA GLU A 728 -0.75 13.60 -6.38
C GLU A 728 -0.42 14.01 -7.81
N ILE A 729 -0.81 13.19 -8.77
CA ILE A 729 -0.72 13.55 -10.17
C ILE A 729 -2.08 14.06 -10.59
N ARG A 730 -2.12 15.34 -10.92
CA ARG A 730 -3.20 15.88 -11.74
C ARG A 730 -2.71 15.98 -13.16
N ASP A 731 -3.37 15.27 -14.05
CA ASP A 731 -3.17 15.50 -15.46
C ASP A 731 -3.70 16.89 -15.87
N GLU A 732 -3.59 17.18 -17.17
CA GLU A 732 -4.03 18.46 -17.70
C GLU A 732 -5.57 18.67 -17.66
N HIS A 733 -6.33 17.60 -17.37
CA HIS A 733 -7.79 17.53 -17.34
C HIS A 733 -8.37 17.48 -15.91
N GLY A 734 -7.52 17.33 -14.90
CA GLY A 734 -7.89 17.35 -13.48
C GLY A 734 -8.16 15.98 -12.86
N ASN A 735 -7.92 14.88 -13.58
CA ASN A 735 -8.02 13.53 -13.02
C ASN A 735 -6.86 13.30 -12.07
N LEU A 736 -7.15 12.62 -10.97
CA LEU A 736 -6.25 12.49 -9.85
C LEU A 736 -5.81 11.03 -9.71
N LEU A 737 -4.53 10.78 -9.94
CA LEU A 737 -3.86 9.60 -9.38
C LEU A 737 -3.24 10.03 -8.05
N ILE A 738 -3.57 9.31 -6.98
CA ILE A 738 -2.85 9.42 -5.71
C ILE A 738 -2.10 8.10 -5.53
N GLU A 739 -0.78 8.17 -5.55
CA GLU A 739 0.05 7.08 -5.06
C GLU A 739 0.57 7.49 -3.68
N GLU A 740 0.32 6.67 -2.67
CA GLU A 740 0.86 6.89 -1.34
C GLU A 740 1.97 5.87 -1.07
N GLN A 741 3.15 6.36 -0.75
CA GLN A 741 4.23 5.52 -0.26
C GLN A 741 4.78 6.10 1.03
N PHE A 742 5.22 5.22 1.92
CA PHE A 742 5.88 5.63 3.13
C PHE A 742 7.37 5.57 2.86
N ILE A 743 8.01 6.73 2.91
CA ILE A 743 9.45 6.81 2.82
C ILE A 743 10.00 6.78 4.23
N THR A 744 11.08 6.06 4.41
CA THR A 744 11.82 6.17 5.66
C THR A 744 13.14 6.86 5.42
N LEU A 745 13.38 7.90 6.21
CA LEU A 745 14.63 8.62 6.28
C LEU A 745 15.37 8.17 7.52
N VAL A 746 16.50 7.52 7.29
CA VAL A 746 17.41 7.08 8.36
C VAL A 746 18.77 7.70 8.21
N ASP A 747 19.43 7.89 9.34
CA ASP A 747 20.83 8.25 9.38
C ASP A 747 21.65 6.97 9.20
N MET A 748 22.34 6.81 8.06
CA MET A 748 23.24 5.68 7.83
C MET A 748 24.67 5.94 8.29
N ASN A 749 24.90 6.94 9.13
CA ASN A 749 26.23 7.04 9.72
C ASN A 749 26.48 5.76 10.52
N PRO A 750 27.51 4.94 10.18
CA PRO A 750 27.84 3.78 10.98
C PRO A 750 28.06 4.28 12.42
N PRO A 751 27.62 3.54 13.45
CA PRO A 751 27.89 3.94 14.81
C PRO A 751 29.40 4.22 14.90
N ASN A 752 29.75 5.41 15.38
CA ASN A 752 31.07 5.59 15.95
C ASN A 752 31.25 4.41 16.90
N PRO A 753 32.31 3.60 16.77
CA PRO A 753 32.45 2.37 17.54
C PRO A 753 32.21 2.65 19.01
N VAL A 754 31.09 2.13 19.52
CA VAL A 754 30.79 2.21 20.93
C VAL A 754 31.71 1.22 21.61
N CYS A 755 32.61 1.71 22.48
CA CYS A 755 33.32 0.83 23.40
C CYS A 755 32.30 0.17 24.32
N MET A 756 31.86 -1.04 23.99
CA MET A 756 31.00 -1.83 24.87
C MET A 756 31.83 -2.43 26.00
N HIS A 757 31.46 -2.10 27.23
CA HIS A 757 31.97 -2.72 28.45
C HIS A 757 30.89 -3.65 29.01
N GLY A 758 31.25 -4.89 29.40
CA GLY A 758 30.37 -5.73 30.26
C GLY A 758 29.74 -6.98 29.64
N ILE A 759 30.14 -7.43 28.44
CA ILE A 759 29.75 -8.76 27.95
C ILE A 759 30.40 -9.82 28.84
N SER A 760 29.59 -10.60 29.58
CA SER A 760 30.07 -11.67 30.45
C SER A 760 29.44 -13.01 30.07
N THR A 761 30.27 -14.03 29.91
CA THR A 761 29.82 -15.40 29.65
C THR A 761 30.59 -16.40 30.51
N ASN A 762 29.95 -17.51 30.88
CA ASN A 762 30.53 -18.54 31.74
C ASN A 762 31.22 -19.62 30.90
N LEU A 763 32.55 -19.75 31.04
CA LEU A 763 33.32 -20.82 30.41
C LEU A 763 33.17 -22.14 31.21
N SER A 764 32.70 -23.20 30.55
CA SER A 764 32.46 -24.51 31.19
C SER A 764 33.71 -25.40 31.27
N SER A 765 34.83 -25.05 30.61
CA SER A 765 36.09 -25.81 30.68
C SER A 765 37.34 -25.02 30.26
N ASN A 766 38.53 -25.53 30.59
CA ASN A 766 39.86 -24.89 30.38
C ASN A 766 40.28 -24.73 28.90
N THR A 767 39.45 -25.17 27.96
CA THR A 767 39.54 -24.93 26.51
C THR A 767 38.11 -24.86 25.99
N GLY A 768 37.69 -23.73 25.44
CA GLY A 768 36.31 -23.55 24.98
C GLY A 768 36.24 -22.56 23.83
N ALA A 769 35.18 -22.69 23.03
CA ALA A 769 34.75 -21.67 22.10
C ALA A 769 33.59 -20.89 22.74
N VAL A 770 33.64 -19.56 22.66
CA VAL A 770 32.50 -18.69 22.96
C VAL A 770 32.03 -18.13 21.64
N THR A 771 30.78 -18.38 21.33
CA THR A 771 30.12 -17.81 20.17
C THR A 771 29.40 -16.56 20.62
N ILE A 772 29.79 -15.40 20.10
CA ILE A 772 29.06 -14.14 20.29
C ILE A 772 28.38 -13.84 18.95
N PRO A 773 27.06 -13.70 18.91
CA PRO A 773 26.38 -13.34 17.66
C PRO A 773 26.93 -12.01 17.13
N ALA A 774 27.24 -11.94 15.83
CA ALA A 774 27.80 -10.73 15.19
C ALA A 774 26.91 -9.50 15.42
N ARG A 775 25.58 -9.71 15.46
CA ARG A 775 24.55 -8.72 15.78
C ARG A 775 24.68 -8.03 17.15
N VAL A 776 25.47 -8.58 18.10
CA VAL A 776 25.71 -7.92 19.40
C VAL A 776 26.55 -6.65 19.23
N PHE A 777 27.35 -6.57 18.16
CA PHE A 777 28.23 -5.44 17.86
C PHE A 777 27.59 -4.41 16.92
N ASP A 778 26.37 -4.69 16.47
CA ASP A 778 25.58 -3.83 15.59
C ASP A 778 24.47 -3.17 16.40
N VAL A 779 24.69 -1.91 16.81
CA VAL A 779 23.70 -1.12 17.54
C VAL A 779 22.86 -0.34 16.52
N GLY A 780 22.04 -1.07 15.78
CA GLY A 780 21.04 -0.50 14.89
C GLY A 780 21.59 0.25 13.67
N SER A 781 22.72 -0.19 13.13
CA SER A 781 23.08 0.16 11.75
C SER A 781 22.27 -0.68 10.76
N TRP A 782 22.15 -0.19 9.54
CA TRP A 782 21.40 -0.82 8.44
C TRP A 782 22.27 -1.75 7.58
N ASP A 783 23.52 -1.92 7.97
CA ASP A 783 24.54 -2.64 7.21
C ASP A 783 24.43 -4.13 7.56
N ASP A 784 24.14 -4.96 6.56
CA ASP A 784 24.08 -6.41 6.69
C ASP A 784 25.51 -6.97 6.73
N CYS A 785 26.27 -6.62 7.75
CA CYS A 785 27.55 -7.26 8.02
C CYS A 785 27.40 -8.77 8.41
N THR A 786 26.41 -9.54 7.91
CA THR A 786 26.60 -10.81 7.14
C THR A 786 25.38 -11.75 7.12
N ASP A 787 25.16 -12.40 5.97
CA ASP A 787 24.28 -13.59 5.80
C ASP A 787 24.84 -14.90 6.43
N LYS A 788 26.01 -14.87 7.08
CA LYS A 788 26.73 -16.09 7.52
C LYS A 788 27.48 -15.96 8.85
N GLU A 789 26.88 -16.58 9.86
CA GLU A 789 27.43 -17.20 11.07
C GLU A 789 28.19 -16.33 12.10
N ASP A 790 27.86 -16.57 13.37
CA ASP A 790 28.34 -15.92 14.58
C ASP A 790 29.89 -15.72 14.70
N LEU A 791 30.32 -14.72 15.49
CA LEU A 791 31.73 -14.59 15.90
C LEU A 791 32.12 -15.73 16.86
N ILE A 792 32.93 -16.68 16.40
CA ILE A 792 33.46 -17.77 17.23
C ILE A 792 34.83 -17.38 17.81
N PHE A 793 34.89 -17.18 19.12
CA PHE A 793 36.12 -16.94 19.88
C PHE A 793 36.62 -18.24 20.50
N THR A 794 37.74 -18.79 20.02
CA THR A 794 38.36 -19.99 20.61
C THR A 794 39.50 -19.63 21.55
N PHE A 795 39.46 -20.11 22.80
CA PHE A 795 40.50 -19.86 23.79
C PHE A 795 41.51 -21.02 23.87
N SER A 796 42.79 -20.69 23.84
CA SER A 796 43.88 -21.62 24.19
C SER A 796 44.21 -21.51 25.68
N SER A 797 44.90 -22.51 26.24
CA SER A 797 45.34 -22.51 27.65
C SER A 797 46.35 -21.39 27.99
N ASP A 798 46.84 -20.65 27.00
CA ASP A 798 47.66 -19.44 27.17
C ASP A 798 46.77 -18.20 26.98
N LEU A 799 46.42 -17.58 28.11
CA LEU A 799 45.51 -16.43 28.21
C LEU A 799 46.19 -15.09 27.90
N SER A 800 47.44 -15.08 27.44
CA SER A 800 48.22 -13.84 27.40
C SER A 800 48.01 -12.98 26.16
N HIS A 801 47.68 -13.50 24.98
CA HIS A 801 47.44 -12.68 23.79
C HIS A 801 46.62 -13.44 22.72
N THR A 802 45.37 -13.04 22.48
CA THR A 802 44.62 -13.41 21.28
C THR A 802 44.15 -12.15 20.59
N HIS A 803 44.86 -11.74 19.53
CA HIS A 803 44.39 -10.69 18.62
C HIS A 803 43.66 -11.38 17.48
N HIS A 804 42.38 -11.03 17.28
CA HIS A 804 41.62 -11.41 16.09
C HIS A 804 41.30 -10.14 15.31
N THR A 805 41.50 -10.18 14.00
CA THR A 805 41.20 -9.09 13.07
C THR A 805 40.01 -9.51 12.23
N TRP A 806 39.03 -8.62 12.10
CA TRP A 806 37.83 -8.82 11.29
C TRP A 806 37.69 -7.66 10.30
N THR A 807 37.11 -7.95 9.15
CA THR A 807 36.82 -6.99 8.07
C THR A 807 35.36 -7.19 7.66
N CYS A 808 34.56 -6.12 7.64
CA CYS A 808 33.23 -6.12 7.00
C CYS A 808 33.42 -5.72 5.53
N ASP A 809 32.78 -6.45 4.61
CA ASP A 809 33.08 -6.41 3.17
C ASP A 809 32.03 -5.65 2.33
N ASP A 810 31.08 -4.93 2.95
CA ASP A 810 30.01 -4.22 2.22
C ASP A 810 30.02 -2.68 2.32
N LEU A 811 31.20 -2.12 2.60
CA LEU A 811 31.44 -0.71 2.26
C LEU A 811 32.04 -0.68 0.86
N ASP A 812 31.18 -0.39 -0.12
CA ASP A 812 31.52 -0.18 -1.53
C ASP A 812 32.67 0.85 -1.68
N GLY A 813 33.91 0.39 -1.51
CA GLY A 813 35.15 1.05 -1.94
C GLY A 813 36.03 1.80 -0.93
N GLU A 814 35.59 2.34 0.21
CA GLU A 814 36.49 3.21 1.03
C GLU A 814 36.22 3.21 2.55
N GLN A 815 36.60 2.15 3.29
CA GLN A 815 37.39 2.21 4.55
C GLN A 815 37.42 0.85 5.27
N GLU A 816 38.63 0.35 5.52
CA GLU A 816 38.87 -0.81 6.39
C GLU A 816 38.80 -0.33 7.86
N ILE A 817 37.73 -0.64 8.59
CA ILE A 817 37.65 -0.32 10.03
C ILE A 817 38.21 -1.49 10.83
N THR A 818 39.30 -1.26 11.56
CA THR A 818 39.93 -2.27 12.43
C THR A 818 39.55 -2.03 13.90
N PHE A 819 38.93 -3.02 14.56
CA PHE A 819 38.65 -2.96 16.00
C PHE A 819 39.62 -3.84 16.80
N THR A 820 39.92 -3.41 18.04
CA THR A 820 40.71 -4.20 18.99
C THR A 820 39.78 -4.70 20.10
N VAL A 821 39.66 -6.01 20.26
CA VAL A 821 38.85 -6.64 21.32
C VAL A 821 39.77 -7.02 22.47
N GLU A 822 39.51 -6.49 23.67
CA GLU A 822 40.29 -6.80 24.88
C GLU A 822 39.45 -7.70 25.81
N ILE A 823 39.88 -8.96 25.99
CA ILE A 823 39.13 -9.97 26.75
C ILE A 823 39.74 -10.15 28.14
N TRP A 824 38.92 -9.96 29.17
CA TRP A 824 39.33 -10.12 30.57
C TRP A 824 38.70 -11.38 31.16
N VAL A 825 39.51 -12.40 31.46
CA VAL A 825 39.04 -13.64 32.10
C VAL A 825 39.27 -13.53 33.61
N THR A 826 38.20 -13.55 34.38
CA THR A 826 38.26 -13.59 35.85
C THR A 826 37.90 -14.99 36.35
N ASN A 827 38.58 -15.45 37.39
CA ASN A 827 38.20 -16.71 38.04
C ASN A 827 36.97 -16.51 38.96
N GLN A 828 36.47 -17.59 39.58
CA GLN A 828 35.32 -17.57 40.51
C GLN A 828 35.45 -16.62 41.72
N TYR A 829 36.61 -15.99 41.92
CA TYR A 829 36.89 -15.01 42.98
C TYR A 829 37.02 -13.56 42.45
N GLY A 830 36.79 -13.32 41.15
CA GLY A 830 36.87 -11.99 40.52
C GLY A 830 38.30 -11.48 40.30
N HIS A 831 39.27 -12.39 40.21
CA HIS A 831 40.69 -12.10 39.96
C HIS A 831 41.13 -12.48 38.55
#